data_AF-A0A813JHS0-F1
#
_entry.id   AF-A0A813JHS0-F1
#
_cell.length_a   1.000
_cell.length_b   1.000
_cell.length_c   1.000
_cell.angle_alpha   90.00
_cell.angle_beta   90.00
_cell.angle_gamma   90.00
#
_symmetry.space_group_name_H-M   'P 1'
#
loop_
_entity.id
_entity.type
_entity.pdbx_description
1 polymer ?
#
loop_
_entity_poly.entity_id
_entity_poly.type
_entity_poly.pdbx_seq_one_letter_code
_entity_poly.pdbx_strand_id
1 'polypeptide(L)'
;MSYVKLPMRETAMVSPMMLALDARRPQQFPSSQPVAKTIEEIEILRRLRWKCPSSLFYGGYTGGKGGKLPEGDGGRWVCDPVGIAKAAEDVSGPGCLIYSIGSDGEFSFEKAIHDQISNKCEIHTFDKNPIEFYLRPEYNPGYPHERVPSFVNYHIGELSRSKNLAQLVKDLGHNGRTIEILKIDCEGCEHDTYKEWLDADVDVRQILGEFHGYTEQFSRFFIEKGYAVFHSGAGSDPEMSYVKLPMRESAMVSPMMLALDARRPQQLPSSQPVAKTIEEIEILRRLRWKCPSSLFYGGYTGGKGGKLPEGDGGRWVCDPVGIAKAAEDVSGPGCLIYSIGSDGEFSFEKAIHDQISNKCEIHTFDKNPIEFYLRPEYFPGYPHEPVPSFVNYHIVEISRSKNLAQLVLDLGHNGRTIEILKIDCDGCELDTYKEWLDADVDVRQILGVFHGYTEQHSRFFIEKGYAVFHSGAGSDPEMSYVKLPMRESAMVSPMLLALDARRPQQLPSSQPVAKTIEEIEILRRLRWKCPSSLFYGGYTGGKGGKLPEGDGGRWVCDPVGIAKAAEDVSGPGCLIYSIGSDGEFSFEKAIHDQISNKCEIHTFDRNPNEFYLRPEYNPGYPHERVPSFVNYHIGELSRSKNLAQLVKDLGHNGRTIEILKIDCEGCEHDTYKEWLDADVDVRQILGEFHGYTEQFSRFFIEKGYAVFHSGAGSDPEMSYVKLPMRESAMVSPMMLALD
;
A
#
# COMPACT_ATOMS: atom_id res chain seq x y z
N MET A 1 20.10 19.91 60.02
CA MET A 1 19.11 20.74 60.76
C MET A 1 17.77 20.49 60.08
N SER A 2 16.71 19.92 60.65
CA SER A 2 16.36 19.46 62.00
C SER A 2 15.02 18.67 61.89
N TYR A 3 15.00 17.40 62.37
CA TYR A 3 13.92 16.67 63.14
C TYR A 3 12.46 16.58 62.57
N VAL A 4 11.53 15.62 62.83
CA VAL A 4 11.38 14.38 63.64
C VAL A 4 9.96 13.76 63.43
N LYS A 5 9.91 12.42 63.26
CA LYS A 5 9.05 11.41 63.94
C LYS A 5 7.50 11.53 64.03
N LEU A 6 6.78 10.58 63.36
CA LEU A 6 5.83 9.53 63.83
C LEU A 6 4.96 9.76 65.13
N PRO A 7 3.88 8.97 65.43
CA PRO A 7 3.11 7.95 64.66
C PRO A 7 1.56 7.84 64.96
N MET A 8 0.92 6.85 64.32
CA MET A 8 -0.05 5.85 64.83
C MET A 8 -1.49 6.17 65.32
N ARG A 9 -2.41 5.30 64.83
CA ARG A 9 -3.43 4.45 65.50
C ARG A 9 -4.93 4.67 65.17
N GLU A 10 -5.46 3.63 64.52
CA GLU A 10 -6.63 2.76 64.83
C GLU A 10 -7.96 3.27 65.42
N THR A 11 -9.01 2.52 65.02
CA THR A 11 -10.37 2.32 65.59
C THR A 11 -11.44 3.35 65.19
N ALA A 12 -12.73 3.04 64.99
CA ALA A 12 -13.53 1.82 64.77
C ALA A 12 -14.99 2.30 64.52
N MET A 13 -15.77 1.49 63.76
CA MET A 13 -17.24 1.31 63.80
C MET A 13 -18.21 2.52 63.75
N VAL A 14 -19.21 2.44 62.86
CA VAL A 14 -20.66 2.37 63.18
C VAL A 14 -21.48 2.24 61.86
N SER A 15 -22.34 1.23 61.79
CA SER A 15 -23.55 1.13 60.94
C SER A 15 -24.77 1.46 61.85
N PRO A 16 -26.00 1.87 61.42
CA PRO A 16 -26.75 1.28 60.28
C PRO A 16 -27.84 2.15 59.59
N MET A 17 -28.45 1.52 58.55
CA MET A 17 -29.88 1.52 58.16
C MET A 17 -30.61 2.74 57.54
N MET A 18 -31.03 2.51 56.28
CA MET A 18 -32.39 2.68 55.70
C MET A 18 -33.12 4.04 55.70
N LEU A 19 -33.43 4.54 54.50
CA LEU A 19 -34.81 4.81 54.05
C LEU A 19 -34.87 4.96 52.51
N ALA A 20 -35.96 4.45 51.94
CA ALA A 20 -36.26 4.31 50.51
C ALA A 20 -37.20 5.42 50.00
N LEU A 21 -37.44 5.40 48.66
CA LEU A 21 -38.41 6.12 47.79
C LEU A 21 -37.68 7.04 46.78
N ASP A 22 -37.99 7.13 45.49
CA ASP A 22 -38.95 6.46 44.60
C ASP A 22 -38.52 6.75 43.15
N ALA A 23 -39.07 5.99 42.20
CA ALA A 23 -38.73 5.85 40.81
C ALA A 23 -38.92 7.09 39.91
N ARG A 24 -38.09 7.17 38.85
CA ARG A 24 -38.52 7.57 37.50
C ARG A 24 -37.47 7.14 36.44
N ARG A 25 -37.93 6.41 35.42
CA ARG A 25 -37.19 6.05 34.19
C ARG A 25 -36.82 7.32 33.39
N PRO A 26 -35.81 7.29 32.51
CA PRO A 26 -36.12 7.03 31.10
C PRO A 26 -35.08 6.17 30.32
N GLN A 27 -35.65 5.44 29.35
CA GLN A 27 -35.16 5.13 28.00
C GLN A 27 -33.73 4.58 27.79
N GLN A 28 -33.70 3.30 27.40
CA GLN A 28 -32.58 2.64 26.72
C GLN A 28 -32.42 3.19 25.30
N PHE A 29 -31.19 3.59 24.95
CA PHE A 29 -30.71 3.67 23.56
C PHE A 29 -29.72 2.53 23.30
N PRO A 30 -29.70 1.95 22.08
CA PRO A 30 -28.93 0.76 21.77
C PRO A 30 -27.47 1.08 21.42
N SER A 31 -26.61 0.14 21.80
CA SER A 31 -25.18 0.05 21.49
C SER A 31 -24.91 0.01 19.98
N SER A 32 -24.02 0.87 19.52
CA SER A 32 -23.37 0.79 18.21
C SER A 32 -22.39 -0.40 18.17
N GLN A 33 -22.53 -1.25 17.14
CA GLN A 33 -21.52 -2.23 16.75
C GLN A 33 -20.95 -1.84 15.37
N PRO A 34 -19.64 -2.03 15.10
CA PRO A 34 -19.03 -1.70 13.82
C PRO A 34 -19.17 -2.84 12.80
N VAL A 35 -19.50 -2.48 11.57
CA VAL A 35 -19.71 -3.38 10.42
C VAL A 35 -18.41 -3.49 9.63
N ALA A 36 -17.68 -4.59 9.82
CA ALA A 36 -16.54 -4.99 8.99
C ALA A 36 -16.94 -6.28 8.25
N LYS A 37 -17.26 -6.22 6.95
CA LYS A 37 -17.56 -7.44 6.17
C LYS A 37 -17.44 -7.36 4.65
N THR A 38 -17.23 -6.19 4.04
CA THR A 38 -16.93 -6.06 2.59
C THR A 38 -15.45 -6.32 2.25
N ILE A 39 -14.60 -6.52 3.26
CA ILE A 39 -13.16 -6.82 3.13
C ILE A 39 -12.93 -8.24 2.58
N GLU A 40 -13.86 -9.17 2.78
CA GLU A 40 -13.65 -10.60 2.55
C GLU A 40 -13.45 -10.97 1.07
N GLU A 41 -14.20 -10.37 0.14
CA GLU A 41 -14.24 -10.81 -1.28
C GLU A 41 -13.02 -10.39 -2.10
N ILE A 42 -12.42 -9.22 -1.83
CA ILE A 42 -11.20 -8.75 -2.53
C ILE A 42 -9.95 -9.33 -1.86
N GLU A 43 -9.96 -9.54 -0.54
CA GLU A 43 -8.85 -10.20 0.14
C GLU A 43 -8.76 -11.69 -0.25
N ILE A 44 -9.87 -12.36 -0.57
CA ILE A 44 -9.86 -13.71 -1.16
C ILE A 44 -9.06 -13.74 -2.48
N LEU A 45 -9.20 -12.74 -3.36
CA LEU A 45 -8.44 -12.68 -4.61
C LEU A 45 -6.93 -12.42 -4.41
N ARG A 46 -6.55 -11.68 -3.35
CA ARG A 46 -5.13 -11.52 -2.95
C ARG A 46 -4.58 -12.72 -2.15
N ARG A 47 -5.45 -13.48 -1.46
CA ARG A 47 -5.10 -14.64 -0.60
C ARG A 47 -4.98 -15.96 -1.37
N LEU A 48 -5.46 -16.04 -2.61
CA LEU A 48 -5.29 -17.19 -3.52
C LEU A 48 -3.95 -17.14 -4.30
N ARG A 49 -2.84 -16.80 -3.64
CA ARG A 49 -1.50 -17.03 -4.23
C ARG A 49 -1.25 -18.52 -4.29
N TRP A 50 -1.47 -19.11 -5.45
CA TRP A 50 -1.13 -20.49 -5.71
C TRP A 50 0.39 -20.63 -5.66
N LYS A 51 0.90 -21.48 -4.76
CA LYS A 51 2.33 -21.78 -4.73
C LYS A 51 2.63 -22.74 -5.86
N CYS A 52 3.50 -22.32 -6.76
CA CYS A 52 4.05 -23.23 -7.74
C CYS A 52 4.82 -24.36 -7.02
N PRO A 53 4.52 -25.65 -7.28
CA PRO A 53 5.18 -26.78 -6.63
C PRO A 53 6.71 -26.75 -6.80
N SER A 54 7.19 -26.14 -7.88
CA SER A 54 8.60 -25.84 -8.10
C SER A 54 8.73 -24.57 -8.95
N SER A 55 9.20 -23.47 -8.37
CA SER A 55 9.57 -22.27 -9.10
C SER A 55 11.07 -22.01 -9.01
N LEU A 56 11.70 -21.66 -10.12
CA LEU A 56 13.10 -21.25 -10.18
C LEU A 56 13.21 -19.93 -10.95
N PHE A 57 14.17 -19.11 -10.55
CA PHE A 57 14.48 -17.84 -11.21
C PHE A 57 15.45 -18.09 -12.36
N TYR A 58 15.09 -17.69 -13.58
CA TYR A 58 15.88 -17.90 -14.79
C TYR A 58 16.20 -16.57 -15.46
N GLY A 59 17.47 -16.33 -15.75
CA GLY A 59 17.97 -15.06 -16.29
C GLY A 59 18.51 -14.16 -15.18
N GLY A 60 19.04 -13.00 -15.56
CA GLY A 60 19.72 -12.07 -14.66
C GLY A 60 21.24 -12.17 -14.75
N TYR A 61 21.88 -11.05 -15.04
CA TYR A 61 23.32 -10.96 -15.22
C TYR A 61 24.04 -11.07 -13.87
N THR A 62 24.53 -12.27 -13.50
CA THR A 62 25.25 -12.48 -12.22
C THR A 62 26.75 -12.14 -12.30
N GLY A 63 27.21 -11.47 -13.36
CA GLY A 63 28.63 -11.36 -13.71
C GLY A 63 29.16 -9.92 -13.82
N GLY A 64 29.65 -9.34 -12.72
CA GLY A 64 30.48 -8.14 -12.77
C GLY A 64 30.81 -7.55 -11.40
N LYS A 65 32.08 -7.61 -10.97
CA LYS A 65 32.56 -6.88 -9.79
C LYS A 65 32.60 -5.37 -10.09
N GLY A 66 31.62 -4.61 -9.59
CA GLY A 66 31.81 -3.19 -9.23
C GLY A 66 31.43 -2.11 -10.25
N GLY A 67 30.54 -2.36 -11.22
CA GLY A 67 29.92 -1.31 -12.04
C GLY A 67 28.40 -1.32 -11.87
N LYS A 68 27.73 -0.15 -11.90
CA LYS A 68 26.28 -0.08 -12.15
C LYS A 68 26.05 -0.72 -13.51
N LEU A 69 25.57 -1.97 -13.52
CA LEU A 69 25.14 -2.62 -14.73
C LEU A 69 23.85 -1.92 -15.20
N PRO A 70 23.66 -1.75 -16.51
CA PRO A 70 22.41 -1.21 -17.02
C PRO A 70 21.26 -2.17 -16.69
N GLU A 71 20.11 -1.61 -16.34
CA GLU A 71 18.86 -2.34 -16.12
C GLU A 71 18.57 -3.16 -17.39
N GLY A 72 18.39 -4.46 -17.23
CA GLY A 72 17.93 -5.35 -18.30
C GLY A 72 16.67 -6.04 -17.85
N ASP A 73 16.05 -6.76 -18.77
CA ASP A 73 14.80 -7.54 -18.61
C ASP A 73 14.73 -8.43 -17.37
N GLY A 74 15.82 -8.57 -16.62
CA GLY A 74 15.89 -9.29 -15.37
C GLY A 74 15.79 -10.79 -15.59
N GLY A 75 16.06 -11.55 -14.54
CA GLY A 75 15.58 -12.92 -14.53
C GLY A 75 14.08 -12.95 -14.26
N ARG A 76 13.40 -14.00 -14.71
CA ARG A 76 11.97 -14.20 -14.44
C ARG A 76 11.74 -15.49 -13.68
N TRP A 77 10.71 -15.51 -12.85
CA TRP A 77 10.30 -16.71 -12.13
C TRP A 77 9.51 -17.66 -13.04
N VAL A 78 10.05 -18.85 -13.31
CA VAL A 78 9.39 -19.89 -14.11
C VAL A 78 8.80 -20.94 -13.19
N CYS A 79 7.59 -21.40 -13.50
CA CYS A 79 6.85 -22.38 -12.72
C CYS A 79 6.88 -23.74 -13.43
N ASP A 80 7.09 -24.82 -12.66
CA ASP A 80 7.24 -26.19 -13.15
C ASP A 80 8.29 -26.35 -14.27
N PRO A 81 9.55 -25.90 -14.06
CA PRO A 81 10.60 -26.06 -15.07
C PRO A 81 10.86 -27.54 -15.40
N VAL A 82 10.60 -28.46 -14.47
CA VAL A 82 10.74 -29.91 -14.72
C VAL A 82 9.69 -30.42 -15.71
N GLY A 83 8.44 -29.97 -15.58
CA GLY A 83 7.39 -30.30 -16.54
C GLY A 83 7.68 -29.73 -17.93
N ILE A 84 8.19 -28.50 -18.01
CA ILE A 84 8.59 -27.87 -19.28
C ILE A 84 9.75 -28.65 -19.92
N ALA A 85 10.76 -29.03 -19.14
CA ALA A 85 11.87 -29.86 -19.61
C ALA A 85 11.38 -31.23 -20.14
N LYS A 86 10.41 -31.86 -19.46
CA LYS A 86 9.80 -33.12 -19.94
C LYS A 86 9.03 -32.93 -21.25
N ALA A 87 8.30 -31.84 -21.41
CA ALA A 87 7.61 -31.52 -22.67
C ALA A 87 8.60 -31.32 -23.82
N ALA A 88 9.77 -30.74 -23.55
CA ALA A 88 10.86 -30.60 -24.52
C ALA A 88 11.49 -31.95 -24.95
N GLU A 89 11.45 -32.95 -24.08
CA GLU A 89 12.02 -34.29 -24.32
C GLU A 89 11.05 -35.25 -25.04
N ASP A 90 9.75 -34.96 -25.03
CA ASP A 90 8.74 -35.79 -25.70
C ASP A 90 8.78 -35.64 -27.22
N VAL A 91 9.54 -36.54 -27.87
CA VAL A 91 9.68 -36.61 -29.33
C VAL A 91 8.34 -36.91 -30.05
N SER A 92 7.36 -37.46 -29.34
CA SER A 92 6.02 -37.73 -29.89
C SER A 92 5.05 -36.56 -29.72
N GLY A 93 5.40 -35.60 -28.86
CA GLY A 93 4.60 -34.41 -28.56
C GLY A 93 4.96 -33.21 -29.44
N PRO A 94 4.24 -32.09 -29.29
CA PRO A 94 4.49 -30.83 -29.99
C PRO A 94 5.79 -30.11 -29.55
N GLY A 95 6.55 -30.66 -28.60
CA GLY A 95 7.76 -30.06 -28.02
C GLY A 95 7.47 -28.87 -27.10
N CYS A 96 8.54 -28.32 -26.52
CA CYS A 96 8.50 -27.10 -25.71
C CYS A 96 8.55 -25.86 -26.62
N LEU A 97 7.61 -24.93 -26.44
CA LEU A 97 7.52 -23.69 -27.22
C LEU A 97 7.55 -22.46 -26.30
N ILE A 98 8.49 -21.54 -26.53
CA ILE A 98 8.71 -20.34 -25.73
C ILE A 98 8.59 -19.10 -26.61
N TYR A 99 7.73 -18.16 -26.22
CA TYR A 99 7.63 -16.84 -26.85
C TYR A 99 8.11 -15.78 -25.88
N SER A 100 8.98 -14.90 -26.34
CA SER A 100 9.49 -13.76 -25.58
C SER A 100 9.30 -12.48 -26.39
N ILE A 101 8.63 -11.49 -25.82
CA ILE A 101 8.17 -10.29 -26.54
C ILE A 101 8.72 -9.06 -25.85
N GLY A 102 9.43 -8.23 -26.62
CA GLY A 102 10.21 -7.10 -26.14
C GLY A 102 11.39 -7.61 -25.32
N SER A 103 12.49 -7.92 -26.01
CA SER A 103 13.72 -8.35 -25.34
C SER A 103 14.79 -7.27 -25.34
N ASP A 104 14.58 -6.19 -26.10
CA ASP A 104 15.49 -5.06 -26.29
C ASP A 104 16.92 -5.47 -26.66
N GLY A 105 17.06 -6.62 -27.33
CA GLY A 105 18.35 -7.22 -27.69
C GLY A 105 19.08 -7.93 -26.54
N GLU A 106 18.47 -8.01 -25.36
CA GLU A 106 18.88 -8.85 -24.24
C GLU A 106 18.36 -10.29 -24.47
N PHE A 107 19.19 -11.30 -24.17
CA PHE A 107 18.84 -12.71 -24.38
C PHE A 107 19.14 -13.60 -23.17
N SER A 108 19.41 -13.03 -21.99
CA SER A 108 19.79 -13.79 -20.80
C SER A 108 18.67 -14.69 -20.31
N PHE A 109 17.41 -14.26 -20.45
CA PHE A 109 16.24 -15.08 -20.15
C PHE A 109 16.18 -16.31 -21.07
N GLU A 110 16.19 -16.11 -22.39
CA GLU A 110 16.13 -17.18 -23.39
C GLU A 110 17.30 -18.15 -23.23
N LYS A 111 18.49 -17.61 -22.97
CA LYS A 111 19.69 -18.39 -22.69
C LYS A 111 19.54 -19.22 -21.42
N ALA A 112 18.95 -18.67 -20.36
CA ALA A 112 18.70 -19.43 -19.14
C ALA A 112 17.67 -20.56 -19.36
N ILE A 113 16.62 -20.33 -20.15
CA ILE A 113 15.66 -21.39 -20.54
C ILE A 113 16.38 -22.49 -21.32
N HIS A 114 17.17 -22.13 -22.34
CA HIS A 114 17.93 -23.06 -23.16
C HIS A 114 18.93 -23.88 -22.33
N ASP A 115 19.73 -23.22 -21.48
CA ASP A 115 20.83 -23.86 -20.76
C ASP A 115 20.35 -24.65 -19.53
N GLN A 116 19.29 -24.21 -18.87
CA GLN A 116 18.90 -24.73 -17.56
C GLN A 116 17.57 -25.51 -17.56
N ILE A 117 16.67 -25.26 -18.52
CA ILE A 117 15.41 -26.04 -18.65
C ILE A 117 15.58 -27.11 -19.73
N SER A 118 15.78 -26.71 -20.98
CA SER A 118 16.08 -27.65 -22.06
C SER A 118 16.58 -26.94 -23.32
N ASN A 119 17.65 -27.47 -23.89
CA ASN A 119 18.19 -27.05 -25.19
C ASN A 119 17.35 -27.55 -26.39
N LYS A 120 16.24 -28.26 -26.13
CA LYS A 120 15.28 -28.71 -27.15
C LYS A 120 14.05 -27.83 -27.25
N CYS A 121 13.92 -26.82 -26.39
CA CYS A 121 12.85 -25.83 -26.51
C CYS A 121 13.02 -25.02 -27.80
N GLU A 122 11.92 -24.81 -28.51
CA GLU A 122 11.84 -23.89 -29.63
C GLU A 122 11.53 -22.49 -29.10
N ILE A 123 12.50 -21.58 -29.23
CA ILE A 123 12.44 -20.24 -28.64
C ILE A 123 12.28 -19.20 -29.74
N HIS A 124 11.24 -18.37 -29.60
CA HIS A 124 10.95 -17.24 -30.49
C HIS A 124 11.02 -15.94 -29.70
N THR A 125 11.81 -14.99 -30.20
CA THR A 125 11.88 -13.64 -29.64
C THR A 125 11.32 -12.65 -30.65
N PHE A 126 10.42 -11.78 -30.19
CA PHE A 126 9.73 -10.77 -31.00
C PHE A 126 10.05 -9.39 -30.47
N ASP A 127 10.48 -8.50 -31.35
CA ASP A 127 10.84 -7.14 -30.96
C ASP A 127 10.47 -6.12 -32.05
N LYS A 128 10.19 -4.86 -31.68
CA LYS A 128 9.87 -3.80 -32.65
C LYS A 128 11.04 -3.49 -33.57
N ASN A 129 12.25 -3.59 -33.04
CA ASN A 129 13.43 -3.17 -33.76
C ASN A 129 14.14 -4.38 -34.40
N PRO A 130 14.81 -4.20 -35.54
CA PRO A 130 15.73 -5.21 -36.05
C PRO A 130 16.91 -5.39 -35.09
N ILE A 131 17.50 -6.58 -34.99
CA ILE A 131 18.63 -6.82 -34.07
C ILE A 131 19.81 -5.87 -34.35
N GLU A 132 20.03 -5.46 -35.60
CA GLU A 132 21.07 -4.50 -35.99
C GLU A 132 20.87 -3.12 -35.35
N PHE A 133 19.70 -2.82 -34.80
CA PHE A 133 19.45 -1.64 -34.00
C PHE A 133 20.10 -1.77 -32.62
N TYR A 134 19.92 -2.91 -31.95
CA TYR A 134 20.49 -3.20 -30.62
C TYR A 134 22.00 -3.43 -30.61
N LEU A 135 22.56 -3.85 -31.74
CA LEU A 135 24.00 -4.03 -31.90
C LEU A 135 24.76 -2.72 -32.12
N ARG A 136 24.08 -1.57 -32.18
CA ARG A 136 24.72 -0.26 -32.33
C ARG A 136 25.24 0.25 -30.98
N PRO A 137 26.54 0.55 -30.85
CA PRO A 137 27.10 1.12 -29.63
C PRO A 137 26.44 2.43 -29.21
N GLU A 138 25.85 3.17 -30.16
CA GLU A 138 25.16 4.43 -29.89
C GLU A 138 23.83 4.25 -29.17
N TYR A 139 23.15 3.11 -29.36
CA TYR A 139 21.81 2.88 -28.79
C TYR A 139 21.89 2.30 -27.38
N ASN A 140 22.84 1.39 -27.14
CA ASN A 140 22.98 0.75 -25.84
C ASN A 140 24.44 0.75 -25.33
N PRO A 141 24.98 1.93 -24.96
CA PRO A 141 26.37 2.06 -24.54
C PRO A 141 26.60 1.34 -23.21
N GLY A 142 27.35 0.24 -23.25
CA GLY A 142 27.71 -0.55 -22.08
C GLY A 142 27.00 -1.90 -21.96
N TYR A 143 26.04 -2.19 -22.85
CA TYR A 143 25.51 -3.54 -22.96
C TYR A 143 26.46 -4.44 -23.74
N PRO A 144 26.68 -5.69 -23.30
CA PRO A 144 27.31 -6.68 -24.16
C PRO A 144 26.41 -6.87 -25.38
N HIS A 145 26.86 -6.39 -26.54
CA HIS A 145 26.19 -6.61 -27.82
C HIS A 145 26.31 -8.10 -28.19
N GLU A 146 25.47 -8.93 -27.60
CA GLU A 146 25.37 -10.33 -27.95
C GLU A 146 24.64 -10.44 -29.30
N ARG A 147 25.23 -11.23 -30.21
CA ARG A 147 24.51 -11.63 -31.42
C ARG A 147 23.36 -12.53 -31.01
N VAL A 148 22.25 -12.50 -31.74
CA VAL A 148 21.13 -13.44 -31.55
C VAL A 148 21.69 -14.86 -31.39
N PRO A 149 21.46 -15.51 -30.24
CA PRO A 149 21.92 -16.87 -30.04
C PRO A 149 21.35 -17.80 -31.12
N SER A 150 22.12 -18.77 -31.60
CA SER A 150 21.70 -19.63 -32.71
C SER A 150 20.47 -20.50 -32.40
N PHE A 151 20.07 -20.60 -31.14
CA PHE A 151 18.87 -21.31 -30.68
C PHE A 151 17.64 -20.41 -30.60
N VAL A 152 17.79 -19.09 -30.80
CA VAL A 152 16.67 -18.11 -30.80
C VAL A 152 16.25 -17.85 -32.24
N ASN A 153 14.96 -18.05 -32.52
CA ASN A 153 14.34 -17.59 -33.75
C ASN A 153 13.86 -16.15 -33.54
N TYR A 154 14.64 -15.17 -34.01
CA TYR A 154 14.32 -13.75 -33.85
C TYR A 154 13.39 -13.24 -34.95
N HIS A 155 12.37 -12.47 -34.56
CA HIS A 155 11.37 -11.92 -35.46
C HIS A 155 11.25 -10.41 -35.25
N ILE A 156 11.17 -9.68 -36.36
CA ILE A 156 10.92 -8.23 -36.34
C ILE A 156 9.41 -8.01 -36.39
N GLY A 157 8.89 -7.33 -35.37
CA GLY A 157 7.50 -6.97 -35.20
C GLY A 157 7.07 -7.11 -33.74
N GLU A 158 6.58 -6.01 -33.16
CA GLU A 158 5.88 -6.05 -31.87
C GLU A 158 4.46 -6.59 -32.05
N LEU A 159 3.94 -7.18 -30.96
CA LEU A 159 2.48 -7.28 -30.80
C LEU A 159 1.92 -5.88 -30.87
N SER A 160 1.12 -5.65 -31.91
CA SER A 160 0.55 -4.35 -32.20
C SER A 160 -0.85 -4.55 -32.74
N ARG A 161 -1.60 -3.46 -32.93
CA ARG A 161 -2.91 -3.49 -33.61
C ARG A 161 -2.88 -4.18 -34.98
N SER A 162 -1.71 -4.36 -35.59
CA SER A 162 -1.55 -5.00 -36.89
C SER A 162 -1.40 -6.53 -36.84
N LYS A 163 -0.90 -7.09 -35.72
CA LYS A 163 -0.72 -8.53 -35.51
C LYS A 163 -0.88 -8.89 -34.04
N ASN A 164 -1.87 -9.73 -33.76
CA ASN A 164 -2.10 -10.28 -32.43
C ASN A 164 -1.44 -11.65 -32.26
N LEU A 165 -1.44 -12.18 -31.03
CA LEU A 165 -0.77 -13.43 -30.69
C LEU A 165 -1.31 -14.62 -31.48
N ALA A 166 -2.63 -14.68 -31.72
CA ALA A 166 -3.25 -15.72 -32.54
C ALA A 166 -2.73 -15.70 -33.99
N GLN A 167 -2.56 -14.52 -34.59
CA GLN A 167 -1.98 -14.38 -35.92
C GLN A 167 -0.51 -14.79 -35.95
N LEU A 168 0.28 -14.50 -34.90
CA LEU A 168 1.67 -14.97 -34.79
C LEU A 168 1.76 -16.50 -34.70
N VAL A 169 0.94 -17.12 -33.84
CA VAL A 169 0.83 -18.59 -33.73
C VAL A 169 0.48 -19.19 -35.10
N LYS A 170 -0.43 -18.56 -35.84
CA LYS A 170 -0.82 -19.01 -37.17
C LYS A 170 0.29 -18.83 -38.21
N ASP A 171 0.92 -17.66 -38.26
CA ASP A 171 1.97 -17.30 -39.22
C ASP A 171 3.19 -18.22 -39.08
N LEU A 172 3.52 -18.64 -37.84
CA LEU A 172 4.62 -19.55 -37.55
C LEU A 172 4.23 -21.03 -37.63
N GLY A 173 2.96 -21.34 -37.94
CA GLY A 173 2.49 -22.73 -38.06
C GLY A 173 2.34 -23.46 -36.72
N HIS A 174 2.20 -22.73 -35.62
CA HIS A 174 2.09 -23.26 -34.25
C HIS A 174 0.64 -23.51 -33.80
N ASN A 175 -0.32 -23.52 -34.73
CA ASN A 175 -1.73 -23.78 -34.40
C ASN A 175 -1.89 -25.11 -33.65
N GLY A 176 -2.57 -25.07 -32.50
CA GLY A 176 -2.81 -26.24 -31.66
C GLY A 176 -1.62 -26.68 -30.80
N ARG A 177 -0.50 -25.93 -30.80
CA ARG A 177 0.58 -26.10 -29.81
C ARG A 177 0.30 -25.25 -28.58
N THR A 178 0.73 -25.74 -27.43
CA THR A 178 0.74 -24.95 -26.19
C THR A 178 2.03 -24.14 -26.13
N ILE A 179 1.91 -22.83 -25.90
CA ILE A 179 3.03 -21.95 -25.54
C ILE A 179 3.33 -22.22 -24.07
N GLU A 180 4.45 -22.86 -23.77
CA GLU A 180 4.84 -23.22 -22.40
C GLU A 180 5.13 -21.96 -21.56
N ILE A 181 5.82 -20.98 -22.15
CA ILE A 181 6.08 -19.68 -21.53
C ILE A 181 5.88 -18.56 -22.55
N LEU A 182 5.06 -17.57 -22.17
CA LEU A 182 4.95 -16.27 -22.83
C LEU A 182 5.58 -15.20 -21.93
N LYS A 183 6.80 -14.75 -22.23
CA LYS A 183 7.43 -13.57 -21.61
C LYS A 183 7.02 -12.32 -22.39
N ILE A 184 6.59 -11.27 -21.69
CA ILE A 184 6.18 -10.01 -22.32
C ILE A 184 6.62 -8.79 -21.51
N ASP A 185 7.28 -7.88 -22.21
CA ASP A 185 7.95 -6.73 -21.63
C ASP A 185 8.23 -5.74 -22.75
N CYS A 186 7.21 -4.96 -23.12
CA CYS A 186 7.16 -4.19 -24.35
C CYS A 186 6.77 -2.73 -24.12
N GLU A 187 7.13 -2.17 -22.96
CA GLU A 187 7.10 -0.73 -22.68
C GLU A 187 5.71 -0.10 -22.94
N GLY A 188 4.65 -0.79 -22.51
CA GLY A 188 3.26 -0.33 -22.58
C GLY A 188 2.37 -1.10 -23.56
N CYS A 189 2.93 -1.91 -24.47
CA CYS A 189 2.12 -2.71 -25.40
C CYS A 189 1.30 -3.82 -24.68
N GLU A 190 1.61 -4.10 -23.42
CA GLU A 190 0.91 -5.08 -22.57
C GLU A 190 -0.56 -4.70 -22.44
N HIS A 191 -0.85 -3.40 -22.24
CA HIS A 191 -2.21 -2.88 -22.03
C HIS A 191 -3.10 -3.02 -23.24
N ASP A 192 -2.52 -2.83 -24.42
CA ASP A 192 -3.26 -2.86 -25.67
C ASP A 192 -3.58 -4.29 -26.12
N THR A 193 -2.77 -5.27 -25.72
CA THR A 193 -2.79 -6.60 -26.35
C THR A 193 -3.19 -7.75 -25.43
N TYR A 194 -3.15 -7.59 -24.10
CA TYR A 194 -3.35 -8.72 -23.17
C TYR A 194 -4.67 -9.49 -23.33
N LYS A 195 -5.72 -8.81 -23.77
CA LYS A 195 -7.03 -9.45 -23.98
C LYS A 195 -7.00 -10.46 -25.13
N GLU A 196 -6.15 -10.21 -26.11
CA GLU A 196 -6.01 -11.01 -27.33
C GLU A 196 -5.03 -12.18 -27.15
N TRP A 197 -4.22 -12.18 -26.08
CA TRP A 197 -3.28 -13.28 -25.80
C TRP A 197 -3.98 -14.61 -25.52
N LEU A 198 -5.22 -14.56 -25.06
CA LEU A 198 -6.03 -15.71 -24.65
C LEU A 198 -7.26 -15.89 -25.55
N ASP A 199 -7.15 -15.48 -26.81
CA ASP A 199 -8.13 -15.77 -27.85
C ASP A 199 -8.25 -17.29 -28.09
N ALA A 200 -9.38 -17.73 -28.64
CA ALA A 200 -9.81 -19.14 -28.65
C ALA A 200 -8.80 -20.14 -29.26
N ASP A 201 -7.88 -19.66 -30.10
CA ASP A 201 -6.90 -20.48 -30.82
C ASP A 201 -5.49 -20.46 -30.19
N VAL A 202 -5.31 -19.79 -29.04
CA VAL A 202 -4.02 -19.70 -28.34
C VAL A 202 -4.11 -20.36 -26.97
N ASP A 203 -3.25 -21.36 -26.74
CA ASP A 203 -3.10 -22.00 -25.44
C ASP A 203 -1.76 -21.61 -24.80
N VAL A 204 -1.80 -20.76 -23.79
CA VAL A 204 -0.61 -20.34 -23.03
C VAL A 204 -0.62 -21.00 -21.67
N ARG A 205 0.44 -21.74 -21.31
CA ARG A 205 0.54 -22.36 -19.99
C ARG A 205 0.96 -21.36 -18.92
N GLN A 206 1.97 -20.55 -19.20
CA GLN A 206 2.53 -19.58 -18.26
C GLN A 206 2.76 -18.23 -18.92
N ILE A 207 2.42 -17.14 -18.23
CA ILE A 207 2.64 -15.76 -18.68
C ILE A 207 3.56 -15.07 -17.67
N LEU A 208 4.68 -14.53 -18.15
CA LEU A 208 5.63 -13.74 -17.38
C LEU A 208 5.60 -12.33 -17.94
N GLY A 209 5.02 -11.37 -17.22
CA GLY A 209 4.87 -10.01 -17.74
C GLY A 209 5.45 -8.97 -16.81
N GLU A 210 6.16 -8.01 -17.37
CA GLU A 210 6.47 -6.73 -16.72
C GLU A 210 5.43 -5.71 -17.17
N PHE A 211 4.56 -5.30 -16.25
CA PHE A 211 3.38 -4.51 -16.61
C PHE A 211 3.62 -3.04 -16.32
N HIS A 212 4.09 -2.32 -17.33
CA HIS A 212 4.37 -0.89 -17.28
C HIS A 212 3.15 -0.07 -16.88
N GLY A 213 3.10 0.56 -15.71
CA GLY A 213 1.91 1.28 -15.22
C GLY A 213 0.75 0.35 -14.85
N TYR A 214 1.06 -0.76 -14.17
CA TYR A 214 0.15 -1.83 -13.78
C TYR A 214 -1.23 -1.36 -13.29
N THR A 215 -2.28 -2.05 -13.75
CA THR A 215 -3.65 -1.90 -13.23
C THR A 215 -4.19 -3.24 -12.73
N GLU A 216 -5.02 -3.21 -11.68
CA GLU A 216 -5.73 -4.39 -11.15
C GLU A 216 -6.53 -5.17 -12.22
N GLN A 217 -6.85 -4.52 -13.34
CA GLN A 217 -7.60 -5.10 -14.45
C GLN A 217 -6.89 -6.29 -15.10
N PHE A 218 -5.54 -6.28 -15.17
CA PHE A 218 -4.76 -7.39 -15.72
C PHE A 218 -4.94 -8.66 -14.89
N SER A 219 -4.64 -8.54 -13.59
CA SER A 219 -4.75 -9.67 -12.67
C SER A 219 -6.15 -10.27 -12.70
N ARG A 220 -7.17 -9.41 -12.69
CA ARG A 220 -8.56 -9.86 -12.76
C ARG A 220 -8.85 -10.61 -14.06
N PHE A 221 -8.43 -10.09 -15.21
CA PHE A 221 -8.63 -10.75 -16.50
C PHE A 221 -8.00 -12.14 -16.54
N PHE A 222 -6.74 -12.28 -16.10
CA PHE A 222 -6.06 -13.58 -16.11
C PHE A 222 -6.72 -14.58 -15.15
N ILE A 223 -7.15 -14.11 -13.98
CA ILE A 223 -7.91 -14.95 -13.02
C ILE A 223 -9.23 -15.43 -13.64
N GLU A 224 -9.99 -14.56 -14.31
CA GLU A 224 -11.23 -14.92 -15.03
C GLU A 224 -10.98 -15.95 -16.14
N LYS A 225 -9.77 -15.97 -16.72
CA LYS A 225 -9.34 -16.93 -17.73
C LYS A 225 -8.74 -18.22 -17.15
N GLY A 226 -8.77 -18.38 -15.83
CA GLY A 226 -8.30 -19.60 -15.14
C GLY A 226 -6.80 -19.62 -14.82
N TYR A 227 -6.15 -18.46 -14.77
CA TYR A 227 -4.78 -18.33 -14.32
C TYR A 227 -4.71 -17.99 -12.84
N ALA A 228 -3.66 -18.48 -12.17
CA ALA A 228 -3.30 -18.07 -10.82
C ALA A 228 -2.06 -17.18 -10.85
N VAL A 229 -2.04 -16.14 -10.03
CA VAL A 229 -0.85 -15.33 -9.76
C VAL A 229 0.04 -16.11 -8.78
N PHE A 230 1.29 -16.37 -9.15
CA PHE A 230 2.24 -17.08 -8.27
C PHE A 230 3.49 -16.25 -7.93
N HIS A 231 3.79 -15.19 -8.70
CA HIS A 231 4.81 -14.20 -8.36
C HIS A 231 4.31 -12.78 -8.71
N SER A 232 4.72 -11.82 -7.89
CA SER A 232 4.43 -10.39 -8.02
C SER A 232 5.56 -9.62 -7.35
N GLY A 233 6.39 -8.96 -8.16
CA GLY A 233 7.41 -8.02 -7.73
C GLY A 233 6.78 -6.72 -7.21
N ALA A 234 7.55 -5.95 -6.44
CA ALA A 234 7.19 -4.61 -6.01
C ALA A 234 7.85 -3.58 -6.94
N GLY A 235 7.15 -2.50 -7.30
CA GLY A 235 7.66 -1.46 -8.19
C GLY A 235 6.53 -0.72 -8.91
N SER A 236 6.87 0.36 -9.63
CA SER A 236 5.95 1.03 -10.57
C SER A 236 5.51 0.10 -11.70
N ASP A 237 6.42 -0.81 -12.08
CA ASP A 237 6.27 -1.76 -13.18
C ASP A 237 6.47 -3.17 -12.62
N PRO A 238 5.47 -3.71 -11.89
CA PRO A 238 5.65 -4.96 -11.17
C PRO A 238 5.83 -6.13 -12.15
N GLU A 239 6.86 -6.93 -11.90
CA GLU A 239 7.01 -8.25 -12.52
C GLU A 239 5.92 -9.19 -12.01
N MET A 240 5.04 -9.66 -12.89
CA MET A 240 3.93 -10.54 -12.55
C MET A 240 4.06 -11.86 -13.29
N SER A 241 3.80 -12.95 -12.59
CA SER A 241 3.82 -14.28 -13.21
C SER A 241 2.51 -15.02 -12.96
N TYR A 242 1.90 -15.46 -14.05
CA TYR A 242 0.61 -16.16 -14.10
C TYR A 242 0.80 -17.58 -14.62
N VAL A 243 0.09 -18.53 -14.04
CA VAL A 243 0.11 -19.94 -14.49
C VAL A 243 -1.32 -20.46 -14.65
N LYS A 244 -1.59 -21.11 -15.79
CA LYS A 244 -2.89 -21.70 -16.09
C LYS A 244 -3.12 -22.92 -15.23
N LEU A 245 -4.22 -22.95 -14.46
CA LEU A 245 -4.55 -24.09 -13.62
C LEU A 245 -5.15 -25.23 -14.48
N PRO A 246 -4.76 -26.51 -14.26
CA PRO A 246 -5.36 -27.65 -14.93
C PRO A 246 -6.89 -27.65 -14.80
N MET A 247 -7.63 -28.14 -15.81
CA MET A 247 -9.10 -28.15 -15.81
C MET A 247 -9.75 -28.75 -14.54
N ARG A 248 -9.08 -29.72 -13.90
CA ARG A 248 -9.56 -30.34 -12.64
C ARG A 248 -9.41 -29.42 -11.42
N GLU A 249 -8.45 -28.51 -11.43
CA GLU A 249 -8.19 -27.53 -10.37
C GLU A 249 -8.93 -26.21 -10.63
N SER A 250 -9.06 -25.79 -11.89
CA SER A 250 -9.91 -24.65 -12.25
C SER A 250 -11.40 -24.94 -12.00
N ALA A 251 -11.82 -26.20 -12.09
CA ALA A 251 -13.13 -26.67 -11.61
C ALA A 251 -13.28 -26.66 -10.07
N MET A 252 -12.25 -26.29 -9.29
CA MET A 252 -12.40 -25.96 -7.87
C MET A 252 -12.47 -24.45 -7.65
N VAL A 253 -11.70 -23.66 -8.41
CA VAL A 253 -11.68 -22.19 -8.31
C VAL A 253 -12.96 -21.55 -8.88
N SER A 254 -13.54 -22.12 -9.95
CA SER A 254 -14.73 -21.59 -10.60
C SER A 254 -16.05 -21.92 -9.85
N PRO A 255 -16.25 -23.14 -9.27
CA PRO A 255 -17.41 -23.46 -8.44
C PRO A 255 -17.32 -23.01 -6.97
N MET A 256 -16.13 -22.69 -6.42
CA MET A 256 -16.05 -21.98 -5.12
C MET A 256 -16.68 -20.58 -5.17
N MET A 257 -16.79 -19.99 -6.37
CA MET A 257 -17.59 -18.78 -6.62
C MET A 257 -19.07 -19.06 -6.95
N LEU A 258 -19.48 -20.31 -7.22
CA LEU A 258 -20.83 -20.66 -7.70
C LEU A 258 -21.61 -21.67 -6.83
N ALA A 259 -21.04 -22.22 -5.77
CA ALA A 259 -21.69 -23.26 -4.95
C ALA A 259 -21.61 -22.98 -3.43
N LEU A 260 -22.37 -21.97 -3.00
CA LEU A 260 -23.08 -21.98 -1.71
C LEU A 260 -24.54 -22.43 -1.93
N ASP A 261 -24.76 -23.43 -2.78
CA ASP A 261 -26.10 -23.93 -3.11
C ASP A 261 -26.21 -25.46 -3.01
N ALA A 262 -27.33 -25.89 -2.42
CA ALA A 262 -27.89 -27.23 -2.25
C ALA A 262 -27.30 -28.21 -1.20
N ARG A 263 -28.13 -28.55 -0.19
CA ARG A 263 -28.51 -29.94 0.18
C ARG A 263 -29.80 -29.98 1.07
N ARG A 264 -30.75 -30.88 0.76
CA ARG A 264 -32.08 -31.16 1.39
C ARG A 264 -32.20 -32.67 1.74
N PRO A 265 -33.13 -33.23 2.58
CA PRO A 265 -34.63 -33.14 2.45
C PRO A 265 -35.47 -33.09 3.78
N GLN A 266 -36.73 -32.61 3.79
CA GLN A 266 -37.98 -33.43 3.74
C GLN A 266 -39.27 -32.62 3.33
N GLN A 267 -40.08 -33.24 2.42
CA GLN A 267 -41.55 -33.21 2.13
C GLN A 267 -42.38 -31.94 1.70
N LEU A 268 -42.72 -31.88 0.37
CA LEU A 268 -44.00 -31.58 -0.40
C LEU A 268 -44.95 -30.36 -0.12
N PRO A 269 -45.86 -29.89 -1.03
CA PRO A 269 -45.84 -29.71 -2.52
C PRO A 269 -46.50 -28.39 -3.10
N SER A 270 -46.21 -28.14 -4.40
CA SER A 270 -47.01 -27.54 -5.53
C SER A 270 -47.39 -26.05 -5.68
N SER A 271 -46.87 -25.46 -6.80
CA SER A 271 -47.53 -24.71 -7.91
C SER A 271 -47.15 -23.22 -8.19
N GLN A 272 -46.38 -23.02 -9.28
CA GLN A 272 -46.31 -21.88 -10.24
C GLN A 272 -45.75 -20.48 -9.82
N PRO A 273 -45.21 -19.68 -10.78
CA PRO A 273 -43.79 -19.28 -10.77
C PRO A 273 -43.54 -17.80 -10.46
N VAL A 274 -42.37 -17.47 -9.91
CA VAL A 274 -41.80 -16.12 -10.01
C VAL A 274 -40.28 -16.22 -10.18
N ALA A 275 -39.82 -15.91 -11.38
CA ALA A 275 -38.45 -15.49 -11.65
C ALA A 275 -38.34 -14.01 -11.28
N LYS A 276 -37.42 -13.62 -10.39
CA LYS A 276 -36.97 -12.25 -10.13
C LYS A 276 -35.79 -12.27 -9.16
N THR A 277 -34.57 -12.32 -9.68
CA THR A 277 -33.36 -12.00 -8.89
C THR A 277 -32.12 -11.73 -9.75
N ILE A 278 -32.06 -12.20 -11.01
CA ILE A 278 -30.99 -11.84 -11.97
C ILE A 278 -31.10 -10.36 -12.42
N GLU A 279 -32.32 -9.82 -12.49
CA GLU A 279 -32.57 -8.42 -12.88
C GLU A 279 -32.03 -7.40 -11.86
N GLU A 280 -31.84 -7.79 -10.58
CA GLU A 280 -31.46 -6.89 -9.49
C GLU A 280 -29.93 -6.71 -9.34
N ILE A 281 -29.13 -7.70 -9.75
CA ILE A 281 -27.66 -7.59 -9.84
C ILE A 281 -27.23 -6.88 -11.14
N GLU A 282 -28.03 -7.01 -12.21
CA GLU A 282 -27.87 -6.20 -13.42
C GLU A 282 -28.20 -4.71 -13.19
N ILE A 283 -29.06 -4.39 -12.22
CA ILE A 283 -29.35 -3.00 -11.80
C ILE A 283 -28.12 -2.35 -11.16
N LEU A 284 -27.39 -3.01 -10.26
CA LEU A 284 -26.17 -2.46 -9.66
C LEU A 284 -25.02 -2.29 -10.68
N ARG A 285 -24.91 -3.18 -11.68
CA ARG A 285 -23.96 -3.02 -12.81
C ARG A 285 -24.38 -1.94 -13.82
N ARG A 286 -25.68 -1.65 -13.94
CA ARG A 286 -26.21 -0.49 -14.68
C ARG A 286 -26.13 0.83 -13.89
N LEU A 287 -25.85 0.78 -12.59
CA LEU A 287 -25.59 1.93 -11.71
C LEU A 287 -24.09 2.31 -11.66
N ARG A 288 -23.37 2.27 -12.80
CA ARG A 288 -22.49 3.42 -13.07
C ARG A 288 -23.45 4.59 -13.10
N TRP A 289 -23.56 5.33 -12.00
CA TRP A 289 -24.43 6.49 -11.93
C TRP A 289 -23.83 7.50 -12.89
N LYS A 290 -24.22 7.39 -14.17
CA LYS A 290 -23.81 8.33 -15.19
C LYS A 290 -24.52 9.59 -14.79
N CYS A 291 -23.72 10.59 -14.44
CA CYS A 291 -24.22 11.91 -14.26
C CYS A 291 -25.13 12.25 -15.45
N PRO A 292 -26.42 12.57 -15.21
CA PRO A 292 -27.39 12.75 -16.29
C PRO A 292 -26.92 13.82 -17.30
N SER A 293 -26.09 14.75 -16.83
CA SER A 293 -25.26 15.62 -17.64
C SER A 293 -23.91 15.81 -16.95
N SER A 294 -22.81 15.53 -17.66
CA SER A 294 -21.47 15.91 -17.24
C SER A 294 -20.79 16.64 -18.39
N LEU A 295 -20.10 17.72 -18.08
CA LEU A 295 -19.30 18.48 -19.04
C LEU A 295 -17.91 18.70 -18.45
N PHE A 296 -16.91 18.71 -19.33
CA PHE A 296 -15.53 18.98 -18.97
C PHE A 296 -15.30 20.50 -19.00
N TYR A 297 -14.88 21.08 -17.88
CA TYR A 297 -14.67 22.51 -17.73
C TYR A 297 -13.20 22.79 -17.44
N GLY A 298 -12.59 23.67 -18.24
CA GLY A 298 -11.19 24.07 -18.09
C GLY A 298 -10.24 23.32 -19.02
N GLY A 299 -8.94 23.49 -18.79
CA GLY A 299 -7.87 22.85 -19.56
C GLY A 299 -7.42 23.68 -20.76
N TYR A 300 -6.11 23.88 -20.87
CA TYR A 300 -5.50 24.62 -21.97
C TYR A 300 -5.61 23.82 -23.28
N THR A 301 -6.53 24.19 -24.16
CA THR A 301 -6.68 23.58 -25.50
C THR A 301 -5.91 24.33 -26.60
N GLY A 302 -5.22 25.42 -26.23
CA GLY A 302 -4.63 26.38 -27.17
C GLY A 302 -3.11 26.29 -27.30
N GLY A 303 -2.59 25.24 -27.94
CA GLY A 303 -1.16 25.17 -28.28
C GLY A 303 -0.88 24.24 -29.45
N LYS A 304 -0.44 24.80 -30.60
CA LYS A 304 0.12 23.99 -31.69
C LYS A 304 1.48 23.45 -31.26
N GLY A 305 1.52 22.23 -30.73
CA GLY A 305 2.69 21.34 -30.79
C GLY A 305 3.81 21.51 -29.74
N GLY A 306 3.56 22.15 -28.60
CA GLY A 306 4.48 22.11 -27.44
C GLY A 306 3.80 21.43 -26.25
N LYS A 307 4.49 20.51 -25.56
CA LYS A 307 4.09 20.07 -24.21
C LYS A 307 4.15 21.30 -23.31
N LEU A 308 3.01 21.90 -23.00
CA LEU A 308 2.94 22.83 -21.88
C LEU A 308 3.18 22.03 -20.59
N PRO A 309 3.74 22.64 -19.53
CA PRO A 309 3.80 22.02 -18.22
C PRO A 309 2.40 21.57 -17.82
N GLU A 310 2.29 20.39 -17.19
CA GLU A 310 1.05 19.85 -16.64
C GLU A 310 0.42 20.92 -15.75
N GLY A 311 -0.61 21.60 -16.27
CA GLY A 311 -1.42 22.47 -15.46
C GLY A 311 -2.58 21.72 -14.87
N ASP A 312 -3.22 22.32 -13.86
CA ASP A 312 -4.42 21.79 -13.19
C ASP A 312 -5.31 21.05 -14.17
N GLY A 313 -5.56 21.61 -15.35
CA GLY A 313 -6.30 20.90 -16.39
C GLY A 313 -7.80 20.99 -16.11
N GLY A 314 -8.61 20.64 -17.11
CA GLY A 314 -10.05 20.70 -16.94
C GLY A 314 -10.55 19.59 -16.02
N ARG A 315 -11.74 19.77 -15.45
CA ARG A 315 -12.39 18.78 -14.59
C ARG A 315 -13.79 18.45 -15.10
N TRP A 316 -14.20 17.21 -14.89
CA TRP A 316 -15.56 16.77 -15.17
C TRP A 316 -16.53 17.22 -14.08
N VAL A 317 -17.42 18.14 -14.42
CA VAL A 317 -18.46 18.65 -13.51
C VAL A 317 -19.78 17.97 -13.78
N CYS A 318 -20.50 17.65 -12.71
CA CYS A 318 -21.76 16.95 -12.72
C CYS A 318 -22.94 17.91 -12.55
N ASP A 319 -24.02 17.68 -13.31
CA ASP A 319 -25.23 18.52 -13.31
C ASP A 319 -24.93 20.03 -13.40
N PRO A 320 -24.16 20.48 -14.41
CA PRO A 320 -23.86 21.90 -14.57
C PRO A 320 -25.12 22.76 -14.74
N VAL A 321 -26.21 22.20 -15.25
CA VAL A 321 -27.50 22.90 -15.37
C VAL A 321 -28.12 23.17 -13.99
N GLY A 322 -28.07 22.20 -13.07
CA GLY A 322 -28.51 22.39 -11.70
C GLY A 322 -27.68 23.43 -10.95
N ILE A 323 -26.36 23.42 -11.15
CA ILE A 323 -25.44 24.42 -10.57
C ILE A 323 -25.76 25.82 -11.13
N ALA A 324 -25.96 25.93 -12.44
CA ALA A 324 -26.37 27.19 -13.07
C ALA A 324 -27.72 27.71 -12.53
N LYS A 325 -28.69 26.82 -12.29
CA LYS A 325 -29.97 27.18 -11.67
C LYS A 325 -29.81 27.66 -10.24
N ALA A 326 -28.95 27.02 -9.45
CA ALA A 326 -28.64 27.47 -8.09
C ALA A 326 -28.00 28.87 -8.09
N ALA A 327 -27.18 29.18 -9.10
CA ALA A 327 -26.60 30.51 -9.29
C ALA A 327 -27.64 31.58 -9.66
N GLU A 328 -28.73 31.20 -10.31
CA GLU A 328 -29.82 32.10 -10.74
C GLU A 328 -30.88 32.35 -9.65
N ASP A 329 -30.93 31.51 -8.60
CA ASP A 329 -31.89 31.67 -7.51
C ASP A 329 -31.50 32.82 -6.57
N VAL A 330 -32.02 34.00 -6.87
CA VAL A 330 -31.82 35.24 -6.08
C VAL A 330 -32.40 35.13 -4.66
N SER A 331 -33.30 34.16 -4.41
CA SER A 331 -33.87 33.92 -3.08
C SER A 331 -33.11 32.88 -2.28
N GLY A 332 -32.21 32.14 -2.92
CA GLY A 332 -31.37 31.10 -2.32
C GLY A 332 -29.97 31.58 -1.93
N PRO A 333 -29.16 30.69 -1.35
CA PRO A 333 -27.77 30.98 -0.95
C PRO A 333 -26.80 31.21 -2.13
N GLY A 334 -27.27 31.13 -3.38
CA GLY A 334 -26.46 31.23 -4.60
C GLY A 334 -25.55 30.01 -4.83
N CYS A 335 -24.82 30.03 -5.94
CA CYS A 335 -23.80 29.03 -6.28
C CYS A 335 -22.47 29.38 -5.60
N LEU A 336 -21.89 28.42 -4.88
CA LEU A 336 -20.62 28.58 -4.16
C LEU A 336 -19.60 27.54 -4.62
N ILE A 337 -18.42 27.98 -5.05
CA ILE A 337 -17.36 27.14 -5.61
C ILE A 337 -16.07 27.38 -4.84
N TYR A 338 -15.48 26.31 -4.30
CA TYR A 338 -14.17 26.34 -3.65
C TYR A 338 -13.17 25.56 -4.51
N SER A 339 -12.02 26.18 -4.78
CA SER A 339 -10.92 25.58 -5.52
C SER A 339 -9.62 25.71 -4.73
N ILE A 340 -8.89 24.62 -4.58
CA ILE A 340 -7.83 24.50 -3.57
C ILE A 340 -6.61 23.92 -4.23
N GLY A 341 -5.50 24.66 -4.18
CA GLY A 341 -4.33 24.41 -5.00
C GLY A 341 -4.66 24.69 -6.47
N SER A 342 -4.66 25.97 -6.84
CA SER A 342 -4.76 26.37 -8.25
C SER A 342 -3.38 26.63 -8.84
N ASP A 343 -2.37 26.86 -7.99
CA ASP A 343 -1.00 27.21 -8.35
C ASP A 343 -0.91 28.34 -9.40
N GLY A 344 -1.86 29.29 -9.32
CA GLY A 344 -1.99 30.43 -10.23
C GLY A 344 -2.61 30.11 -11.60
N GLU A 345 -3.07 28.88 -11.83
CA GLU A 345 -3.86 28.44 -12.99
C GLU A 345 -5.34 28.67 -12.71
N PHE A 346 -6.03 29.43 -13.56
CA PHE A 346 -7.45 29.77 -13.35
C PHE A 346 -8.39 29.27 -14.47
N SER A 347 -7.94 28.33 -15.32
CA SER A 347 -8.74 27.87 -16.46
C SER A 347 -10.00 27.13 -16.01
N PHE A 348 -9.93 26.39 -14.90
CA PHE A 348 -11.09 25.72 -14.31
C PHE A 348 -12.12 26.75 -13.84
N GLU A 349 -11.73 27.70 -13.00
CA GLU A 349 -12.60 28.75 -12.43
C GLU A 349 -13.22 29.59 -13.54
N LYS A 350 -12.43 29.94 -14.55
CA LYS A 350 -12.90 30.67 -15.74
C LYS A 350 -13.91 29.88 -16.54
N ALA A 351 -13.70 28.58 -16.72
CA ALA A 351 -14.67 27.73 -17.39
C ALA A 351 -15.99 27.62 -16.59
N ILE A 352 -15.94 27.51 -15.26
CA ILE A 352 -17.14 27.55 -14.42
C ILE A 352 -17.87 28.89 -14.58
N HIS A 353 -17.15 30.00 -14.48
CA HIS A 353 -17.71 31.35 -14.62
C HIS A 353 -18.35 31.57 -16.01
N ASP A 354 -17.64 31.21 -17.08
CA ASP A 354 -18.06 31.52 -18.45
C ASP A 354 -19.13 30.55 -18.97
N GLN A 355 -19.10 29.29 -18.54
CA GLN A 355 -19.92 28.23 -19.14
C GLN A 355 -21.01 27.68 -18.21
N ILE A 356 -20.88 27.80 -16.88
CA ILE A 356 -21.93 27.41 -15.92
C ILE A 356 -22.73 28.65 -15.51
N SER A 357 -22.10 29.60 -14.82
CA SER A 357 -22.74 30.87 -14.46
C SER A 357 -21.73 31.89 -13.96
N ASN A 358 -21.86 33.12 -14.46
CA ASN A 358 -21.10 34.28 -13.97
C ASN A 358 -21.63 34.83 -12.63
N LYS A 359 -22.65 34.19 -12.05
CA LYS A 359 -23.20 34.53 -10.73
C LYS A 359 -22.70 33.60 -9.62
N CYS A 360 -21.92 32.58 -9.95
CA CYS A 360 -21.26 31.75 -8.95
C CYS A 360 -20.21 32.58 -8.19
N GLU A 361 -20.20 32.43 -6.87
CA GLU A 361 -19.16 32.98 -6.02
C GLU A 361 -18.02 31.96 -5.94
N ILE A 362 -16.85 32.35 -6.47
CA ILE A 362 -15.70 31.46 -6.63
C ILE A 362 -14.59 31.89 -5.68
N HIS A 363 -14.14 30.96 -4.85
CA HIS A 363 -13.03 31.13 -3.92
C HIS A 363 -11.90 30.19 -4.29
N THR A 364 -10.71 30.76 -4.50
CA THR A 364 -9.48 29.98 -4.72
C THR A 364 -8.59 30.10 -3.50
N PHE A 365 -8.08 28.98 -3.01
CA PHE A 365 -7.23 28.88 -1.83
C PHE A 365 -5.89 28.29 -2.19
N ASP A 366 -4.82 29.03 -1.90
CA ASP A 366 -3.47 28.61 -2.25
C ASP A 366 -2.46 28.89 -1.14
N LYS A 367 -1.38 28.10 -1.11
CA LYS A 367 -0.34 28.23 -0.08
C LYS A 367 0.49 29.50 -0.26
N ASN A 368 0.60 29.98 -1.50
CA ASN A 368 1.42 31.13 -1.85
C ASN A 368 0.56 32.36 -2.21
N PRO A 369 1.07 33.58 -2.00
CA PRO A 369 0.49 34.78 -2.59
C PRO A 369 0.49 34.70 -4.12
N ILE A 370 -0.49 35.31 -4.80
CA ILE A 370 -0.54 35.26 -6.27
C ILE A 370 0.72 35.86 -6.92
N GLU A 371 1.33 36.86 -6.28
CA GLU A 371 2.58 37.47 -6.72
C GLU A 371 3.76 36.48 -6.78
N PHE A 372 3.64 35.32 -6.14
CA PHE A 372 4.57 34.22 -6.28
C PHE A 372 4.43 33.55 -7.65
N TYR A 373 3.20 33.23 -8.07
CA TYR A 373 2.92 32.55 -9.34
C TYR A 373 3.07 33.47 -10.57
N LEU A 374 2.96 34.79 -10.38
CA LEU A 374 3.16 35.77 -11.46
C LEU A 374 4.63 36.05 -11.79
N ARG A 375 5.58 35.48 -11.04
CA ARG A 375 7.01 35.65 -11.29
C ARG A 375 7.47 34.70 -12.40
N PRO A 376 7.97 35.22 -13.55
CA PRO A 376 8.44 34.38 -14.66
C PRO A 376 9.55 33.39 -14.28
N GLU A 377 10.27 33.67 -13.18
CA GLU A 377 11.36 32.84 -12.70
C GLU A 377 10.90 31.50 -12.12
N TYR A 378 9.66 31.41 -11.61
CA TYR A 378 9.16 30.21 -10.93
C TYR A 378 8.48 29.22 -11.89
N PHE A 379 7.79 29.72 -12.92
CA PHE A 379 7.11 28.88 -13.90
C PHE A 379 7.36 29.40 -15.33
N PRO A 380 8.58 29.27 -15.86
CA PRO A 380 8.92 29.78 -17.19
C PRO A 380 8.09 29.08 -18.27
N GLY A 381 7.33 29.88 -19.03
CA GLY A 381 6.46 29.39 -20.12
C GLY A 381 5.01 29.12 -19.69
N TYR A 382 4.69 29.33 -18.42
CA TYR A 382 3.32 29.25 -17.94
C TYR A 382 2.58 30.58 -18.22
N PRO A 383 1.31 30.54 -18.65
CA PRO A 383 0.53 31.76 -18.86
C PRO A 383 0.26 32.42 -17.49
N HIS A 384 1.04 33.44 -17.15
CA HIS A 384 0.84 34.26 -15.95
C HIS A 384 -0.38 35.17 -16.15
N GLU A 385 -1.59 34.64 -15.97
CA GLU A 385 -2.80 35.45 -15.94
C GLU A 385 -2.98 36.05 -14.52
N PRO A 386 -3.28 37.35 -14.39
CA PRO A 386 -3.66 37.91 -13.09
C PRO A 386 -4.93 37.24 -12.57
N VAL A 387 -5.14 37.21 -11.25
CA VAL A 387 -6.37 36.67 -10.64
C VAL A 387 -7.58 37.28 -11.36
N PRO A 388 -8.47 36.46 -11.95
CA PRO A 388 -9.66 36.99 -12.59
C PRO A 388 -10.51 37.77 -11.58
N SER A 389 -11.11 38.89 -11.99
CA SER A 389 -11.85 39.78 -11.07
C SER A 389 -13.07 39.13 -10.41
N PHE A 390 -13.51 37.96 -10.90
CA PHE A 390 -14.60 37.16 -10.34
C PHE A 390 -14.13 36.10 -9.34
N VAL A 391 -12.82 35.91 -9.16
CA VAL A 391 -12.22 34.97 -8.21
C VAL A 391 -11.83 35.72 -6.93
N ASN A 392 -12.35 35.26 -5.79
CA ASN A 392 -11.88 35.68 -4.48
C ASN A 392 -10.67 34.80 -4.10
N TYR A 393 -9.46 35.32 -4.24
CA TYR A 393 -8.23 34.58 -3.93
C TYR A 393 -7.84 34.72 -2.46
N HIS A 394 -7.51 33.60 -1.82
CA HIS A 394 -7.15 33.51 -0.41
C HIS A 394 -5.80 32.80 -0.25
N ILE A 395 -4.92 33.38 0.55
CA ILE A 395 -3.67 32.73 0.95
C ILE A 395 -3.96 31.91 2.20
N VAL A 396 -3.86 30.59 2.10
CA VAL A 396 -4.14 29.68 3.22
C VAL A 396 -3.03 28.64 3.31
N GLU A 397 -2.43 28.55 4.50
CA GLU A 397 -1.56 27.44 4.85
C GLU A 397 -2.44 26.24 5.26
N ILE A 398 -2.90 25.51 4.23
CA ILE A 398 -3.89 24.43 4.32
C ILE A 398 -3.41 23.29 5.22
N SER A 399 -2.10 23.07 5.34
CA SER A 399 -1.57 21.88 5.99
C SER A 399 -1.67 21.86 7.52
N ARG A 400 -1.98 22.97 8.22
CA ARG A 400 -1.98 22.98 9.71
C ARG A 400 -2.92 23.94 10.45
N SER A 401 -3.53 24.94 9.80
CA SER A 401 -4.11 26.08 10.54
C SER A 401 -5.64 26.18 10.52
N LYS A 402 -6.32 25.70 9.47
CA LYS A 402 -7.79 25.82 9.32
C LYS A 402 -8.38 24.63 8.57
N ASN A 403 -9.41 24.01 9.15
CA ASN A 403 -10.23 23.03 8.43
C ASN A 403 -11.31 23.72 7.58
N LEU A 404 -11.95 22.96 6.68
CA LEU A 404 -12.99 23.48 5.78
C LEU A 404 -14.15 24.17 6.52
N ALA A 405 -14.59 23.67 7.68
CA ALA A 405 -15.63 24.35 8.47
C ALA A 405 -15.18 25.73 8.95
N GLN A 406 -13.93 25.87 9.38
CA GLN A 406 -13.40 27.16 9.79
C GLN A 406 -13.33 28.13 8.60
N LEU A 407 -12.95 27.65 7.40
CA LEU A 407 -12.98 28.46 6.18
C LEU A 407 -14.40 28.92 5.81
N VAL A 408 -15.37 28.02 5.89
CA VAL A 408 -16.80 28.34 5.69
C VAL A 408 -17.27 29.38 6.70
N LEU A 409 -16.86 29.25 7.97
CA LEU A 409 -17.23 30.21 9.01
C LEU A 409 -16.56 31.58 8.80
N ASP A 410 -15.27 31.61 8.52
CA ASP A 410 -14.46 32.83 8.35
C ASP A 410 -14.95 33.66 7.16
N LEU A 411 -15.41 33.00 6.10
CA LEU A 411 -15.98 33.64 4.92
C LEU A 411 -17.48 33.96 5.07
N GLY A 412 -18.10 33.59 6.19
CA GLY A 412 -19.52 33.85 6.44
C GLY A 412 -20.47 32.97 5.62
N HIS A 413 -19.99 31.81 5.17
CA HIS A 413 -20.72 30.85 4.33
C HIS A 413 -21.47 29.78 5.13
N ASN A 414 -21.60 29.95 6.45
CA ASN A 414 -22.28 28.98 7.31
C ASN A 414 -23.73 28.72 6.84
N GLY A 415 -24.06 27.44 6.63
CA GLY A 415 -25.37 27.02 6.13
C GLY A 415 -25.56 27.14 4.61
N ARG A 416 -24.52 27.50 3.85
CA ARG A 416 -24.52 27.39 2.39
C ARG A 416 -23.98 26.02 1.96
N THR A 417 -24.49 25.51 0.84
CA THR A 417 -23.94 24.31 0.19
C THR A 417 -22.80 24.73 -0.74
N ILE A 418 -21.65 24.08 -0.62
CA ILE A 418 -20.56 24.19 -1.59
C ILE A 418 -20.94 23.33 -2.80
N GLU A 419 -21.26 23.94 -3.93
CA GLU A 419 -21.70 23.24 -5.14
C GLU A 419 -20.54 22.40 -5.73
N ILE A 420 -19.33 22.96 -5.75
CA ILE A 420 -18.12 22.26 -6.20
C ILE A 420 -16.95 22.58 -5.24
N LEU A 421 -16.28 21.53 -4.77
CA LEU A 421 -15.00 21.59 -4.07
C LEU A 421 -13.92 20.93 -4.94
N LYS A 422 -13.07 21.72 -5.59
CA LYS A 422 -11.86 21.24 -6.28
C LYS A 422 -10.70 21.17 -5.29
N ILE A 423 -9.99 20.04 -5.24
CA ILE A 423 -8.79 19.80 -4.42
C ILE A 423 -7.69 19.28 -5.33
N ASP A 424 -6.62 20.04 -5.44
CA ASP A 424 -5.54 19.79 -6.39
C ASP A 424 -4.25 20.36 -5.82
N CYS A 425 -3.75 19.74 -4.75
CA CYS A 425 -2.68 20.32 -3.96
C CYS A 425 -1.61 19.28 -3.66
N ASP A 426 -0.51 19.31 -4.41
CA ASP A 426 0.57 18.32 -4.29
C ASP A 426 0.95 17.96 -2.84
N GLY A 427 0.56 16.76 -2.41
CA GLY A 427 0.87 16.17 -1.11
C GLY A 427 -0.02 16.62 0.04
N CYS A 428 -0.94 17.56 -0.19
CA CYS A 428 -1.89 18.04 0.81
C CYS A 428 -3.20 17.24 0.79
N GLU A 429 -3.48 16.49 -0.29
CA GLU A 429 -4.76 15.82 -0.49
C GLU A 429 -5.04 14.79 0.61
N LEU A 430 -4.03 14.01 1.00
CA LEU A 430 -4.14 12.90 1.96
C LEU A 430 -4.61 13.33 3.36
N ASP A 431 -4.07 14.44 3.87
CA ASP A 431 -4.38 14.94 5.20
C ASP A 431 -5.65 15.80 5.18
N THR A 432 -5.90 16.47 4.06
CA THR A 432 -6.92 17.50 3.92
C THR A 432 -8.34 16.94 3.82
N TYR A 433 -8.59 15.88 3.04
CA TYR A 433 -9.99 15.45 2.81
C TYR A 433 -10.66 14.84 4.06
N LYS A 434 -9.91 14.18 4.95
CA LYS A 434 -10.48 13.55 6.17
C LYS A 434 -10.98 14.62 7.14
N GLU A 435 -10.10 15.55 7.48
CA GLU A 435 -10.42 16.63 8.42
C GLU A 435 -11.51 17.56 7.88
N TRP A 436 -11.59 17.73 6.56
CA TRP A 436 -12.53 18.65 5.94
C TRP A 436 -13.93 18.08 5.75
N LEU A 437 -14.06 16.78 5.52
CA LEU A 437 -15.36 16.11 5.36
C LEU A 437 -15.89 15.44 6.64
N ASP A 438 -15.09 15.42 7.69
CA ASP A 438 -15.60 15.20 9.06
C ASP A 438 -16.27 16.46 9.63
N ALA A 439 -16.05 17.62 9.02
CA ALA A 439 -16.77 18.83 9.34
C ALA A 439 -18.20 18.80 8.80
N ASP A 440 -19.15 19.41 9.53
CA ASP A 440 -20.57 19.53 9.14
C ASP A 440 -20.75 20.58 8.03
N VAL A 441 -20.05 20.39 6.91
CA VAL A 441 -20.08 21.23 5.72
C VAL A 441 -20.80 20.48 4.61
N ASP A 442 -21.83 21.10 4.03
CA ASP A 442 -22.58 20.51 2.95
C ASP A 442 -21.86 20.74 1.62
N VAL A 443 -21.20 19.71 1.09
CA VAL A 443 -20.57 19.74 -0.22
C VAL A 443 -21.34 18.86 -1.18
N ARG A 444 -21.73 19.40 -2.35
CA ARG A 444 -22.51 18.67 -3.35
C ARG A 444 -21.63 17.82 -4.25
N GLN A 445 -20.53 18.37 -4.75
CA GLN A 445 -19.59 17.68 -5.62
C GLN A 445 -18.15 17.98 -5.19
N ILE A 446 -17.30 16.94 -5.22
CA ILE A 446 -15.86 17.03 -4.95
C ILE A 446 -15.11 16.58 -6.19
N LEU A 447 -14.17 17.40 -6.63
CA LEU A 447 -13.26 17.13 -7.75
C LEU A 447 -11.86 17.07 -7.17
N GLY A 448 -11.11 16.01 -7.42
CA GLY A 448 -9.71 16.02 -6.97
C GLY A 448 -8.79 15.17 -7.80
N VAL A 449 -7.54 15.63 -7.88
CA VAL A 449 -6.39 14.86 -8.34
C VAL A 449 -5.76 14.33 -7.07
N PHE A 450 -5.73 13.01 -6.91
CA PHE A 450 -5.19 12.39 -5.71
C PHE A 450 -3.89 11.70 -6.06
N HIS A 451 -2.77 12.40 -5.85
CA HIS A 451 -1.44 11.83 -5.97
C HIS A 451 -1.28 10.66 -4.99
N GLY A 452 -0.86 9.49 -5.49
CA GLY A 452 -0.74 8.28 -4.66
C GLY A 452 -2.09 7.69 -4.23
N TYR A 453 -3.11 7.77 -5.10
CA TYR A 453 -4.46 7.27 -4.85
C TYR A 453 -4.48 5.85 -4.24
N THR A 454 -5.31 5.67 -3.20
CA THR A 454 -5.62 4.36 -2.62
C THR A 454 -7.13 4.11 -2.63
N GLU A 455 -7.54 2.84 -2.69
CA GLU A 455 -8.94 2.40 -2.56
C GLU A 455 -9.63 2.93 -1.29
N GLN A 456 -8.84 3.25 -0.25
CA GLN A 456 -9.32 3.82 1.00
C GLN A 456 -9.97 5.21 0.81
N HIS A 457 -9.53 5.98 -0.20
CA HIS A 457 -10.09 7.30 -0.51
C HIS A 457 -11.52 7.18 -1.01
N SER A 458 -11.74 6.38 -2.06
CA SER A 458 -13.08 6.15 -2.60
C SER A 458 -14.03 5.59 -1.54
N ARG A 459 -13.54 4.71 -0.67
CA ARG A 459 -14.33 4.16 0.44
C ARG A 459 -14.80 5.26 1.40
N PHE A 460 -13.91 6.16 1.80
CA PHE A 460 -14.26 7.29 2.67
C PHE A 460 -15.38 8.16 2.09
N PHE A 461 -15.28 8.53 0.81
CA PHE A 461 -16.33 9.34 0.15
C PHE A 461 -17.66 8.58 0.04
N ILE A 462 -17.64 7.27 -0.23
CA ILE A 462 -18.85 6.45 -0.26
C ILE A 462 -19.52 6.37 1.11
N GLU A 463 -18.74 6.19 2.18
CA GLU A 463 -19.25 6.19 3.57
C GLU A 463 -19.89 7.53 3.95
N LYS A 464 -19.43 8.63 3.35
CA LYS A 464 -20.02 9.97 3.50
C LYS A 464 -21.20 10.24 2.56
N GLY A 465 -21.64 9.24 1.78
CA GLY A 465 -22.81 9.34 0.91
C GLY A 465 -22.53 9.90 -0.49
N TYR A 466 -21.27 9.89 -0.94
CA TYR A 466 -20.90 10.29 -2.30
C TYR A 466 -20.82 9.08 -3.24
N ALA A 467 -21.20 9.27 -4.49
CA ALA A 467 -20.98 8.33 -5.58
C ALA A 467 -19.76 8.76 -6.42
N VAL A 468 -18.93 7.79 -6.82
CA VAL A 468 -17.81 8.00 -7.75
C VAL A 468 -18.35 8.01 -9.17
N PHE A 469 -18.09 9.08 -9.94
CA PHE A 469 -18.62 9.22 -11.30
C PHE A 469 -17.55 9.19 -12.41
N HIS A 470 -16.35 9.72 -12.15
CA HIS A 470 -15.25 9.70 -13.11
C HIS A 470 -13.95 9.29 -12.41
N SER A 471 -13.18 8.43 -13.06
CA SER A 471 -11.80 8.08 -12.71
C SER A 471 -10.98 8.16 -13.98
N GLY A 472 -10.09 9.15 -14.10
CA GLY A 472 -9.09 9.19 -15.17
C GLY A 472 -8.23 7.91 -15.15
N ALA A 473 -7.69 7.52 -16.30
CA ALA A 473 -6.65 6.48 -16.37
C ALA A 473 -5.29 7.17 -16.28
N GLY A 474 -4.45 6.78 -15.32
CA GLY A 474 -3.11 7.38 -15.09
C GLY A 474 -2.59 7.08 -13.68
N SER A 475 -1.34 7.47 -13.42
CA SER A 475 -0.72 7.43 -12.07
C SER A 475 -1.49 8.27 -11.05
N ASP A 476 -2.09 9.37 -11.54
CA ASP A 476 -2.82 10.35 -10.74
C ASP A 476 -4.24 10.48 -11.29
N PRO A 477 -5.14 9.54 -10.94
CA PRO A 477 -6.48 9.52 -11.50
C PRO A 477 -7.26 10.75 -11.07
N GLU A 478 -7.78 11.51 -12.05
CA GLU A 478 -8.77 12.54 -11.79
C GLU A 478 -10.08 11.90 -11.30
N MET A 479 -10.47 12.23 -10.07
CA MET A 479 -11.65 11.68 -9.43
C MET A 479 -12.74 12.73 -9.25
N SER A 480 -13.99 12.32 -9.49
CA SER A 480 -15.17 13.16 -9.25
C SER A 480 -16.19 12.41 -8.40
N TYR A 481 -16.53 12.99 -7.24
CA TYR A 481 -17.47 12.44 -6.26
C TYR A 481 -18.70 13.34 -6.15
N VAL A 482 -19.91 12.76 -6.20
CA VAL A 482 -21.17 13.52 -6.13
C VAL A 482 -22.02 13.01 -4.98
N LYS A 483 -22.46 13.90 -4.08
CA LYS A 483 -23.31 13.55 -2.94
C LYS A 483 -24.70 13.16 -3.43
N LEU A 484 -25.17 11.97 -3.03
CA LEU A 484 -26.50 11.50 -3.41
C LEU A 484 -27.57 12.15 -2.52
N PRO A 485 -28.72 12.58 -3.08
CA PRO A 485 -29.81 13.12 -2.28
C PRO A 485 -30.34 12.09 -1.27
N MET A 486 -30.76 12.55 -0.09
CA MET A 486 -31.14 11.69 1.06
C MET A 486 -32.15 10.57 0.75
N ARG A 487 -33.03 10.75 -0.24
CA ARG A 487 -34.00 9.72 -0.66
C ARG A 487 -33.35 8.55 -1.41
N GLU A 488 -32.25 8.80 -2.12
CA GLU A 488 -31.49 7.79 -2.84
C GLU A 488 -30.45 7.12 -1.93
N SER A 489 -29.82 7.88 -1.02
CA SER A 489 -28.89 7.30 -0.03
C SER A 489 -29.59 6.36 0.96
N ALA A 490 -30.86 6.61 1.27
CA ALA A 490 -31.71 5.71 2.07
C ALA A 490 -32.05 4.37 1.38
N MET A 491 -31.83 4.23 0.07
CA MET A 491 -31.98 2.94 -0.63
C MET A 491 -30.67 2.12 -0.63
N VAL A 492 -29.52 2.79 -0.58
CA VAL A 492 -28.20 2.14 -0.60
C VAL A 492 -27.83 1.55 0.77
N SER A 493 -28.30 2.17 1.86
CA SER A 493 -27.89 1.81 3.24
C SER A 493 -28.61 0.57 3.85
N PRO A 494 -29.95 0.37 3.72
CA PRO A 494 -30.65 -0.76 4.35
C PRO A 494 -30.53 -2.09 3.58
N MET A 495 -30.18 -2.05 2.29
CA MET A 495 -29.98 -3.25 1.45
C MET A 495 -28.75 -4.08 1.90
N LEU A 496 -27.85 -3.47 2.67
CA LEU A 496 -26.67 -4.10 3.28
C LEU A 496 -26.94 -4.73 4.67
N LEU A 497 -28.07 -4.45 5.32
CA LEU A 497 -28.33 -4.80 6.73
C LEU A 497 -29.30 -5.98 6.96
N ALA A 498 -29.93 -6.54 5.92
CA ALA A 498 -31.02 -7.53 6.07
C ALA A 498 -30.60 -9.02 6.05
N LEU A 499 -29.40 -9.35 6.52
CA LEU A 499 -28.94 -10.73 6.71
C LEU A 499 -28.32 -10.86 8.11
N ASP A 500 -29.05 -11.47 9.05
CA ASP A 500 -28.56 -12.45 10.05
C ASP A 500 -29.35 -12.42 11.38
N ALA A 501 -30.12 -13.49 11.63
CA ALA A 501 -30.54 -13.85 12.98
C ALA A 501 -30.89 -15.35 13.03
N ARG A 502 -29.92 -16.20 13.40
CA ARG A 502 -30.18 -17.47 14.12
C ARG A 502 -28.91 -18.06 14.77
N ARG A 503 -28.95 -18.24 16.11
CA ARG A 503 -27.93 -18.91 16.94
C ARG A 503 -27.90 -20.43 16.73
N PRO A 504 -26.74 -21.12 16.89
CA PRO A 504 -26.68 -22.58 16.84
C PRO A 504 -26.84 -23.24 18.21
N GLN A 505 -27.54 -24.38 18.25
CA GLN A 505 -27.52 -25.37 19.33
C GLN A 505 -26.41 -26.41 19.08
N GLN A 506 -25.89 -26.96 20.18
CA GLN A 506 -24.83 -27.97 20.28
C GLN A 506 -25.15 -29.31 19.60
N LEU A 507 -24.12 -30.01 19.08
CA LEU A 507 -23.78 -31.46 19.16
C LEU A 507 -22.71 -31.83 18.07
N PRO A 508 -22.12 -33.06 18.03
CA PRO A 508 -20.95 -33.51 18.80
C PRO A 508 -19.77 -34.00 17.92
N SER A 509 -18.70 -34.42 18.60
CA SER A 509 -17.41 -34.92 18.10
C SER A 509 -17.46 -36.00 17.00
N SER A 510 -16.68 -35.83 15.92
CA SER A 510 -15.50 -36.65 15.61
C SER A 510 -14.94 -36.38 14.19
N GLN A 511 -13.62 -36.16 14.15
CA GLN A 511 -12.66 -36.24 13.03
C GLN A 511 -12.54 -35.11 11.98
N PRO A 512 -11.32 -34.89 11.44
CA PRO A 512 -10.76 -33.56 11.21
C PRO A 512 -10.53 -33.21 9.74
N VAL A 513 -10.02 -32.00 9.53
CA VAL A 513 -9.49 -31.39 8.29
C VAL A 513 -10.49 -30.46 7.57
N ALA A 514 -10.43 -29.18 7.96
CA ALA A 514 -10.58 -27.97 7.14
C ALA A 514 -10.71 -26.77 8.09
N LYS A 515 -9.59 -26.18 8.54
CA LYS A 515 -9.63 -25.07 9.52
C LYS A 515 -8.62 -23.94 9.30
N THR A 516 -7.85 -23.97 8.23
CA THR A 516 -6.64 -23.15 8.09
C THR A 516 -6.86 -21.67 7.76
N ILE A 517 -7.99 -21.29 7.15
CA ILE A 517 -8.19 -19.91 6.63
C ILE A 517 -8.74 -18.96 7.70
N GLU A 518 -9.69 -19.42 8.53
CA GLU A 518 -10.27 -18.64 9.63
C GLU A 518 -9.22 -18.38 10.75
N GLU A 519 -8.18 -19.22 10.82
CA GLU A 519 -7.16 -19.21 11.87
C GLU A 519 -6.03 -18.19 11.64
N ILE A 520 -5.71 -17.85 10.38
CA ILE A 520 -4.78 -16.76 10.02
C ILE A 520 -5.46 -15.39 10.17
N GLU A 521 -6.77 -15.34 9.99
CA GLU A 521 -7.59 -14.12 10.10
C GLU A 521 -7.70 -13.62 11.55
N ILE A 522 -7.57 -14.52 12.52
CA ILE A 522 -7.45 -14.20 13.95
C ILE A 522 -6.14 -13.45 14.23
N LEU A 523 -5.02 -13.86 13.64
CA LEU A 523 -3.72 -13.20 13.83
C LEU A 523 -3.67 -11.78 13.23
N ARG A 524 -4.39 -11.51 12.14
CA ARG A 524 -4.50 -10.15 11.55
C ARG A 524 -5.45 -9.22 12.30
N ARG A 525 -6.51 -9.76 12.92
CA ARG A 525 -7.41 -9.00 13.82
C ARG A 525 -6.77 -8.71 15.18
N LEU A 526 -5.77 -9.50 15.57
CA LEU A 526 -4.93 -9.26 16.73
C LEU A 526 -3.78 -8.29 16.38
N ARG A 527 -4.09 -7.05 15.95
CA ARG A 527 -3.19 -5.93 16.28
C ARG A 527 -3.14 -5.90 17.80
N TRP A 528 -2.13 -6.55 18.36
CA TRP A 528 -1.94 -6.57 19.78
C TRP A 528 -1.63 -5.14 20.18
N LYS A 529 -2.64 -4.46 20.71
CA LYS A 529 -2.46 -3.13 21.27
C LYS A 529 -1.64 -3.33 22.52
N CYS A 530 -0.41 -2.87 22.48
CA CYS A 530 0.38 -2.77 23.69
C CYS A 530 -0.45 -1.99 24.73
N PRO A 531 -0.76 -2.59 25.91
CA PRO A 531 -1.60 -1.93 26.91
C PRO A 531 -1.05 -0.57 27.36
N SER A 532 0.26 -0.38 27.19
CA SER A 532 1.00 0.86 27.45
C SER A 532 2.15 1.00 26.44
N SER A 533 1.93 1.70 25.34
CA SER A 533 3.01 2.17 24.46
C SER A 533 3.25 3.66 24.65
N LEU A 534 4.50 4.07 24.76
CA LEU A 534 4.92 5.47 24.80
C LEU A 534 6.03 5.71 23.77
N PHE A 535 6.05 6.90 23.19
CA PHE A 535 7.06 7.32 22.23
C PHE A 535 8.25 7.94 22.97
N TYR A 536 9.46 7.42 22.73
CA TYR A 536 10.69 7.86 23.40
C TYR A 536 11.72 8.33 22.37
N GLY A 537 12.27 9.53 22.58
CA GLY A 537 13.27 10.14 21.70
C GLY A 537 12.66 11.12 20.69
N GLY A 538 13.46 11.49 19.69
CA GLY A 538 13.10 12.44 18.64
C GLY A 538 13.28 13.89 19.06
N TYR A 539 13.94 14.69 18.22
CA TYR A 539 14.07 16.13 18.43
C TYR A 539 12.72 16.82 18.23
N THR A 540 12.04 17.12 19.34
CA THR A 540 10.81 17.93 19.35
C THR A 540 11.09 19.44 19.45
N GLY A 541 12.36 19.85 19.44
CA GLY A 541 12.80 21.18 19.83
C GLY A 541 13.42 22.01 18.70
N GLY A 542 12.58 22.69 17.92
CA GLY A 542 13.03 23.75 17.01
C GLY A 542 11.87 24.58 16.47
N LYS A 543 11.68 25.80 16.97
CA LYS A 543 10.74 26.77 16.36
C LYS A 543 11.30 27.18 14.98
N GLY A 544 10.81 26.56 13.91
CA GLY A 544 10.85 27.12 12.55
C GLY A 544 12.05 26.78 11.66
N GLY A 545 12.84 25.74 11.96
CA GLY A 545 13.84 25.20 11.05
C GLY A 545 13.51 23.76 10.67
N LYS A 546 13.65 23.38 9.40
CA LYS A 546 13.67 21.97 8.96
C LYS A 546 14.87 21.33 9.65
N LEU A 547 14.64 20.67 10.79
CA LEU A 547 15.68 19.85 11.40
C LEU A 547 15.96 18.69 10.42
N PRO A 548 17.23 18.31 10.24
CA PRO A 548 17.55 17.14 9.44
C PRO A 548 16.83 15.92 10.03
N GLU A 549 16.40 15.01 9.15
CA GLU A 549 15.76 13.74 9.53
C GLU A 549 16.65 13.03 10.55
N GLY A 550 16.19 13.05 11.79
CA GLY A 550 16.73 12.31 12.91
C GLY A 550 16.39 10.84 12.78
N ASP A 551 17.24 9.98 13.32
CA ASP A 551 16.99 8.58 13.66
C ASP A 551 15.72 8.39 14.55
N GLY A 552 15.10 9.50 14.97
CA GLY A 552 13.71 9.56 15.39
C GLY A 552 13.50 9.03 16.80
N GLY A 553 12.33 9.37 17.36
CA GLY A 553 11.87 8.64 18.53
C GLY A 553 11.26 7.32 18.11
N ARG A 554 11.20 6.34 19.02
CA ARG A 554 10.59 5.03 18.74
C ARG A 554 9.48 4.71 19.73
N TRP A 555 8.50 3.93 19.29
CA TRP A 555 7.42 3.43 20.15
C TRP A 555 7.89 2.25 20.98
N VAL A 556 7.94 2.42 22.31
CA VAL A 556 8.33 1.36 23.25
C VAL A 556 7.09 0.79 23.92
N CYS A 557 7.05 -0.53 24.08
CA CYS A 557 5.94 -1.23 24.72
C CYS A 557 6.29 -1.67 26.14
N ASP A 558 5.32 -1.58 27.05
CA ASP A 558 5.47 -1.92 28.47
C ASP A 558 6.68 -1.25 29.14
N PRO A 559 6.80 0.10 29.08
CA PRO A 559 7.90 0.80 29.73
C PRO A 559 7.92 0.58 31.25
N VAL A 560 6.76 0.29 31.87
CA VAL A 560 6.67 -0.04 33.30
C VAL A 560 7.34 -1.38 33.61
N GLY A 561 7.13 -2.40 32.78
CA GLY A 561 7.80 -3.69 32.93
C GLY A 561 9.31 -3.58 32.74
N ILE A 562 9.75 -2.79 31.76
CA ILE A 562 11.18 -2.52 31.52
C ILE A 562 11.80 -1.79 32.72
N ALA A 563 11.13 -0.76 33.25
CA ALA A 563 11.58 -0.06 34.45
C ALA A 563 11.67 -1.00 35.66
N LYS A 564 10.73 -1.95 35.83
CA LYS A 564 10.79 -2.96 36.89
C LYS A 564 11.97 -3.92 36.71
N ALA A 565 12.27 -4.36 35.48
CA ALA A 565 13.42 -5.20 35.19
C ALA A 565 14.73 -4.47 35.53
N ALA A 566 14.80 -3.16 35.31
CA ALA A 566 15.93 -2.32 35.69
C ALA A 566 16.12 -2.18 37.22
N GLU A 567 15.04 -2.30 38.00
CA GLU A 567 15.05 -2.21 39.47
C GLU A 567 15.36 -3.54 40.17
N ASP A 568 15.28 -4.67 39.46
CA ASP A 568 15.54 -6.00 40.04
C ASP A 568 17.05 -6.24 40.21
N VAL A 569 17.56 -5.88 41.39
CA VAL A 569 18.96 -6.08 41.81
C VAL A 569 19.36 -7.56 41.85
N SER A 570 18.38 -8.48 41.95
CA SER A 570 18.63 -9.92 41.94
C SER A 570 18.59 -10.55 40.55
N GLY A 571 18.09 -9.81 39.56
CA GLY A 571 17.96 -10.23 38.17
C GLY A 571 19.12 -9.77 37.27
N PRO A 572 19.09 -10.13 35.98
CA PRO A 572 20.09 -9.71 34.99
C PRO A 572 20.05 -8.21 34.62
N GLY A 573 19.13 -7.43 35.22
CA GLY A 573 18.92 -6.02 34.92
C GLY A 573 18.27 -5.75 33.56
N CYS A 574 18.04 -4.47 33.25
CA CYS A 574 17.54 -4.02 31.95
C CYS A 574 18.70 -3.85 30.97
N LEU A 575 18.61 -4.46 29.79
CA LEU A 575 19.62 -4.41 28.73
C LEU A 575 19.02 -3.86 27.43
N ILE A 576 19.63 -2.82 26.87
CA ILE A 576 19.17 -2.11 25.67
C ILE A 576 20.28 -2.07 24.63
N TYR A 577 19.99 -2.55 23.42
CA TYR A 577 20.88 -2.46 22.27
C TYR A 577 20.28 -1.50 21.25
N SER A 578 21.09 -0.57 20.77
CA SER A 578 20.75 0.38 19.72
C SER A 578 21.80 0.31 18.61
N ILE A 579 21.39 0.08 17.37
CA ILE A 579 22.27 -0.19 16.24
C ILE A 579 21.99 0.83 15.14
N GLY A 580 23.06 1.48 14.69
CA GLY A 580 23.08 2.64 13.79
C GLY A 580 22.35 3.82 14.42
N SER A 581 23.07 4.58 15.25
CA SER A 581 22.53 5.78 15.89
C SER A 581 22.81 7.05 15.07
N ASP A 582 23.74 6.97 14.11
CA ASP A 582 24.28 8.09 13.33
C ASP A 582 24.75 9.29 14.19
N GLY A 583 25.20 8.99 15.42
CA GLY A 583 25.57 10.00 16.42
C GLY A 583 24.40 10.75 17.07
N GLU A 584 23.15 10.36 16.80
CA GLU A 584 21.93 10.83 17.43
C GLU A 584 21.63 9.95 18.67
N PHE A 585 21.56 10.55 19.86
CA PHE A 585 21.39 9.81 21.12
C PHE A 585 20.08 10.13 21.85
N SER A 586 19.10 10.76 21.18
CA SER A 586 17.85 11.18 21.80
C SER A 586 17.01 9.99 22.26
N PHE A 587 17.03 8.88 21.51
CA PHE A 587 16.36 7.64 21.90
C PHE A 587 16.95 7.07 23.19
N GLU A 588 18.26 6.83 23.25
CA GLU A 588 18.95 6.27 24.42
C GLU A 588 18.77 7.15 25.65
N LYS A 589 18.84 8.47 25.46
CA LYS A 589 18.58 9.45 26.52
C LYS A 589 17.15 9.39 27.02
N ALA A 590 16.17 9.26 26.14
CA ALA A 590 14.78 9.12 26.54
C ALA A 590 14.54 7.81 27.33
N ILE A 591 15.16 6.70 26.93
CA ILE A 591 15.11 5.44 27.71
C ILE A 591 15.74 5.64 29.09
N HIS A 592 16.94 6.23 29.16
CA HIS A 592 17.64 6.49 30.42
C HIS A 592 16.86 7.43 31.36
N ASP A 593 16.36 8.54 30.84
CA ASP A 593 15.74 9.59 31.65
C ASP A 593 14.29 9.27 32.04
N GLN A 594 13.55 8.55 31.18
CA GLN A 594 12.11 8.38 31.34
C GLN A 594 11.68 6.95 31.68
N ILE A 595 12.48 5.92 31.33
CA ILE A 595 12.18 4.52 31.70
C ILE A 595 12.98 4.15 32.95
N SER A 596 14.32 4.14 32.86
CA SER A 596 15.17 3.92 34.02
C SER A 596 16.63 4.26 33.73
N ASN A 597 17.24 5.00 34.65
CA ASN A 597 18.67 5.29 34.64
C ASN A 597 19.55 4.11 35.10
N LYS A 598 18.94 2.95 35.35
CA LYS A 598 19.62 1.70 35.70
C LYS A 598 19.71 0.71 34.53
N CYS A 599 19.11 1.04 33.38
CA CYS A 599 19.30 0.24 32.17
C CYS A 599 20.75 0.33 31.68
N GLU A 600 21.29 -0.80 31.28
CA GLU A 600 22.57 -0.89 30.59
C GLU A 600 22.34 -0.70 29.09
N ILE A 601 22.85 0.39 28.53
CA ILE A 601 22.60 0.80 27.15
C ILE A 601 23.87 0.65 26.32
N HIS A 602 23.77 -0.09 25.22
CA HIS A 602 24.84 -0.28 24.25
C HIS A 602 24.42 0.30 22.91
N THR A 603 25.25 1.17 22.36
CA THR A 603 25.08 1.71 21.01
C THR A 603 26.18 1.20 20.11
N PHE A 604 25.80 0.70 18.93
CA PHE A 604 26.69 0.16 17.91
C PHE A 604 26.53 0.97 16.63
N ASP A 605 27.63 1.48 16.09
CA ASP A 605 27.58 2.37 14.93
C ASP A 605 28.83 2.18 14.07
N ARG A 606 28.70 2.24 12.75
CA ARG A 606 29.84 2.04 11.83
C ARG A 606 30.91 3.11 11.97
N ASN A 607 30.53 4.34 12.27
CA ASN A 607 31.49 5.43 12.35
C ASN A 607 31.96 5.63 13.80
N PRO A 608 33.21 6.05 14.02
CA PRO A 608 33.63 6.45 15.36
C PRO A 608 32.90 7.73 15.80
N ASN A 609 32.59 7.88 17.08
CA ASN A 609 31.97 9.10 17.64
C ASN A 609 32.70 10.40 17.22
N GLU A 610 34.03 10.36 17.08
CA GLU A 610 34.85 11.49 16.61
C GLU A 610 34.51 11.95 15.18
N PHE A 611 33.89 11.10 14.38
CA PHE A 611 33.38 11.42 13.05
C PHE A 611 32.19 12.37 13.16
N TYR A 612 31.21 12.02 14.00
CA TYR A 612 30.00 12.81 14.22
C TYR A 612 30.24 14.11 14.97
N LEU A 613 31.35 14.26 15.69
CA LEU A 613 31.71 15.50 16.38
C LEU A 613 32.33 16.56 15.46
N ARG A 614 32.56 16.27 14.17
CA ARG A 614 33.15 17.23 13.22
C ARG A 614 32.04 18.06 12.57
N PRO A 615 32.02 19.40 12.77
CA PRO A 615 31.02 20.28 12.15
C PRO A 615 31.01 20.23 10.61
N GLU A 616 32.10 19.77 10.02
CA GLU A 616 32.28 19.62 8.57
C GLU A 616 31.42 18.50 7.97
N TYR A 617 31.08 17.47 8.75
CA TYR A 617 30.41 16.25 8.24
C TYR A 617 28.90 16.30 8.36
N ASN A 618 28.36 17.02 9.35
CA ASN A 618 26.91 17.15 9.52
C ASN A 618 26.51 18.57 9.97
N PRO A 619 26.66 19.57 9.09
CA PRO A 619 26.38 20.97 9.44
C PRO A 619 24.89 21.16 9.73
N GLY A 620 24.56 21.35 11.00
CA GLY A 620 23.18 21.57 11.47
C GLY A 620 22.66 20.49 12.42
N TYR A 621 23.38 19.38 12.57
CA TYR A 621 23.09 18.41 13.61
C TYR A 621 23.61 18.89 14.97
N PRO A 622 22.84 18.74 16.05
CA PRO A 622 23.38 18.86 17.39
C PRO A 622 24.42 17.75 17.59
N HIS A 623 25.70 18.11 17.44
CA HIS A 623 26.84 17.21 17.70
C HIS A 623 26.92 16.89 19.20
N GLU A 624 26.07 15.98 19.66
CA GLU A 624 26.10 15.51 21.04
C GLU A 624 27.26 14.53 21.21
N ARG A 625 28.05 14.72 22.26
CA ARG A 625 29.02 13.70 22.65
C ARG A 625 28.25 12.51 23.18
N VAL A 626 28.70 11.29 22.85
CA VAL A 626 28.22 10.04 23.47
C VAL A 626 27.95 10.26 24.96
N PRO A 627 26.69 10.11 25.41
CA PRO A 627 26.35 10.28 26.81
C PRO A 627 27.13 9.30 27.68
N SER A 628 27.53 9.70 28.89
CA SER A 628 28.37 8.88 29.77
C SER A 628 27.72 7.57 30.24
N PHE A 629 26.39 7.44 30.06
CA PHE A 629 25.63 6.23 30.38
C PHE A 629 25.51 5.26 29.18
N VAL A 630 25.96 5.66 27.99
CA VAL A 630 25.96 4.83 26.78
C VAL A 630 27.31 4.14 26.65
N ASN A 631 27.29 2.80 26.59
CA ASN A 631 28.45 2.00 26.20
C ASN A 631 28.53 1.98 24.67
N TYR A 632 29.34 2.87 24.09
CA TYR A 632 29.45 3.02 22.65
C TYR A 632 30.50 2.08 22.04
N HIS A 633 30.14 1.40 20.95
CA HIS A 633 30.98 0.44 20.25
C HIS A 633 31.11 0.84 18.78
N ILE A 634 32.33 0.79 18.25
CA ILE A 634 32.58 1.01 16.83
C ILE A 634 32.37 -0.30 16.08
N GLY A 635 31.52 -0.27 15.07
CA GLY A 635 31.13 -1.38 14.23
C GLY A 635 29.63 -1.62 14.27
N GLU A 636 29.06 -1.93 13.11
CA GLU A 636 27.68 -2.38 12.96
C GLU A 636 27.59 -3.89 12.88
N LEU A 637 26.35 -4.39 12.97
CA LEU A 637 26.05 -5.74 12.52
C LEU A 637 26.47 -5.87 11.06
N SER A 638 27.27 -6.89 10.78
CA SER A 638 27.78 -7.16 9.44
C SER A 638 27.92 -8.67 9.27
N ARG A 639 28.19 -9.12 8.04
CA ARG A 639 28.54 -10.52 7.78
C ARG A 639 29.71 -11.06 8.62
N SER A 640 30.50 -10.17 9.24
CA SER A 640 31.63 -10.55 10.09
C SER A 640 31.27 -10.67 11.59
N LYS A 641 30.18 -10.04 12.03
CA LYS A 641 29.72 -10.06 13.44
C LYS A 641 28.20 -9.95 13.50
N ASN A 642 27.57 -11.01 14.00
CA ASN A 642 26.14 -11.06 14.22
C ASN A 642 25.75 -10.81 15.68
N LEU A 643 24.46 -10.72 15.94
CA LEU A 643 23.95 -10.36 17.27
C LEU A 643 24.34 -11.37 18.35
N ALA A 644 24.35 -12.67 18.03
CA ALA A 644 24.80 -13.70 18.95
C ALA A 644 26.28 -13.52 19.34
N GLN A 645 27.14 -13.19 18.36
CA GLN A 645 28.53 -12.90 18.63
C GLN A 645 28.71 -11.62 19.48
N LEU A 646 27.90 -10.57 19.25
CA LEU A 646 27.91 -9.36 20.09
C LEU A 646 27.51 -9.65 21.54
N VAL A 647 26.41 -10.40 21.74
CA VAL A 647 25.96 -10.86 23.07
C VAL A 647 27.07 -11.64 23.76
N LYS A 648 27.76 -12.51 23.03
CA LYS A 648 28.88 -13.29 23.56
C LYS A 648 30.10 -12.44 23.89
N ASP A 649 30.52 -11.56 22.99
CA ASP A 649 31.70 -10.68 23.13
C ASP A 649 31.55 -9.74 24.33
N LEU A 650 30.33 -9.27 24.59
CA LEU A 650 30.00 -8.41 25.72
C LEU A 650 29.69 -9.17 27.02
N GLY A 651 29.68 -10.50 26.99
CA GLY A 651 29.40 -11.33 28.17
C GLY A 651 27.93 -11.33 28.59
N HIS A 652 27.01 -11.02 27.68
CA HIS A 652 25.56 -10.93 27.91
C HIS A 652 24.81 -12.24 27.67
N ASN A 653 25.51 -13.38 27.55
CA ASN A 653 24.88 -14.68 27.34
C ASN A 653 23.82 -14.99 28.40
N GLY A 654 22.63 -15.38 27.97
CA GLY A 654 21.51 -15.70 28.87
C GLY A 654 20.80 -14.49 29.49
N ARG A 655 21.15 -13.26 29.09
CA ARG A 655 20.36 -12.06 29.41
C ARG A 655 19.31 -11.84 28.33
N THR A 656 18.17 -11.30 28.74
CA THR A 656 17.15 -10.81 27.81
C THR A 656 17.50 -9.38 27.40
N ILE A 657 17.58 -9.12 26.09
CA ILE A 657 17.63 -7.77 25.53
C ILE A 657 16.21 -7.22 25.60
N GLU A 658 15.95 -6.25 26.48
CA GLU A 658 14.63 -5.66 26.68
C GLU A 658 14.19 -4.89 25.43
N ILE A 659 15.11 -4.13 24.81
CA ILE A 659 14.88 -3.42 23.55
C ILE A 659 16.08 -3.59 22.62
N LEU A 660 15.81 -4.00 21.39
CA LEU A 660 16.74 -3.98 20.27
C LEU A 660 16.24 -2.95 19.25
N LYS A 661 16.85 -1.76 19.22
CA LYS A 661 16.62 -0.72 18.21
C LYS A 661 17.61 -0.88 17.06
N ILE A 662 17.13 -0.88 15.82
CA ILE A 662 17.95 -1.09 14.62
C ILE A 662 17.53 -0.11 13.53
N ASP A 663 18.49 0.68 13.10
CA ASP A 663 18.38 1.56 11.95
C ASP A 663 19.78 1.70 11.35
N CYS A 664 20.11 0.92 10.33
CA CYS A 664 21.48 0.78 9.83
C CYS A 664 21.56 0.77 8.31
N GLU A 665 20.67 1.54 7.65
CA GLU A 665 20.81 1.94 6.24
C GLU A 665 21.03 0.74 5.29
N GLY A 666 20.26 -0.34 5.50
CA GLY A 666 20.26 -1.55 4.68
C GLY A 666 20.87 -2.79 5.34
N CYS A 667 21.57 -2.66 6.48
CA CYS A 667 22.12 -3.81 7.20
C CYS A 667 21.02 -4.73 7.81
N GLU A 668 19.79 -4.23 7.90
CA GLU A 668 18.63 -4.96 8.41
C GLU A 668 18.36 -6.21 7.57
N HIS A 669 18.46 -6.10 6.25
CA HIS A 669 18.20 -7.20 5.30
C HIS A 669 19.23 -8.33 5.42
N ASP A 670 20.47 -7.96 5.63
CA ASP A 670 21.57 -8.91 5.68
C ASP A 670 21.59 -9.70 7.00
N THR A 671 21.03 -9.15 8.08
CA THR A 671 21.30 -9.67 9.43
C THR A 671 20.07 -10.11 10.22
N TYR A 672 18.84 -9.73 9.82
CA TYR A 672 17.64 -9.98 10.62
C TYR A 672 17.37 -11.44 10.98
N LYS A 673 17.76 -12.36 10.10
CA LYS A 673 17.59 -13.81 10.35
C LYS A 673 18.41 -14.31 11.52
N GLU A 674 19.54 -13.67 11.78
CA GLU A 674 20.51 -14.04 12.82
C GLU A 674 20.23 -13.35 14.16
N TRP A 675 19.33 -12.34 14.19
CA TRP A 675 18.98 -11.64 15.44
C TRP A 675 18.28 -12.56 16.46
N LEU A 676 17.63 -13.62 15.98
CA LEU A 676 16.83 -14.54 16.79
C LEU A 676 17.40 -15.97 16.77
N ASP A 677 18.72 -16.06 16.63
CA ASP A 677 19.45 -17.31 16.82
C ASP A 677 19.32 -17.81 18.27
N ALA A 678 19.49 -19.11 18.47
CA ALA A 678 19.09 -19.84 19.68
C ALA A 678 19.63 -19.27 21.01
N ASP A 679 20.72 -18.51 20.96
CA ASP A 679 21.40 -17.97 22.14
C ASP A 679 21.02 -16.50 22.45
N VAL A 680 20.11 -15.89 21.68
CA VAL A 680 19.68 -14.50 21.89
C VAL A 680 18.19 -14.44 22.24
N ASP A 681 17.88 -13.83 23.39
CA ASP A 681 16.51 -13.56 23.80
C ASP A 681 16.21 -12.05 23.71
N VAL A 682 15.43 -11.65 22.71
CA VAL A 682 15.01 -10.25 22.52
C VAL A 682 13.55 -10.09 22.89
N ARG A 683 13.21 -9.19 23.80
CA ARG A 683 11.82 -8.95 24.18
C ARG A 683 11.09 -8.06 23.19
N GLN A 684 11.72 -6.97 22.74
CA GLN A 684 11.14 -6.01 21.80
C GLN A 684 12.17 -5.61 20.74
N ILE A 685 11.72 -5.53 19.48
CA ILE A 685 12.52 -5.08 18.34
C ILE A 685 11.86 -3.81 17.77
N LEU A 686 12.64 -2.74 17.65
CA LEU A 686 12.24 -1.46 17.06
C LEU A 686 13.12 -1.26 15.83
N GLY A 687 12.58 -1.45 14.63
CA GLY A 687 13.38 -1.40 13.41
C GLY A 687 12.84 -0.37 12.42
N GLU A 688 13.73 0.42 11.83
CA GLU A 688 13.47 1.15 10.59
C GLU A 688 13.98 0.28 9.43
N PHE A 689 13.07 -0.13 8.55
CA PHE A 689 13.40 -1.13 7.52
C PHE A 689 13.49 -0.45 6.15
N HIS A 690 14.71 -0.08 5.79
CA HIS A 690 15.04 0.55 4.51
C HIS A 690 14.63 -0.32 3.31
N GLY A 691 13.66 0.09 2.50
CA GLY A 691 13.15 -0.76 1.40
C GLY A 691 12.39 -2.00 1.88
N TYR A 692 11.49 -1.81 2.85
CA TYR A 692 10.70 -2.85 3.51
C TYR A 692 10.15 -3.93 2.59
N THR A 693 10.27 -5.19 3.03
CA THR A 693 9.61 -6.35 2.41
C THR A 693 8.71 -7.09 3.41
N GLU A 694 7.60 -7.66 2.92
CA GLU A 694 6.68 -8.50 3.71
C GLU A 694 7.41 -9.68 4.44
N GLN A 695 8.61 -10.04 3.97
CA GLN A 695 9.42 -11.12 4.52
C GLN A 695 9.88 -10.87 5.96
N PHE A 696 10.15 -9.61 6.34
CA PHE A 696 10.55 -9.27 7.71
C PHE A 696 9.46 -9.57 8.71
N SER A 697 8.26 -9.03 8.46
CA SER A 697 7.15 -9.20 9.39
C SER A 697 6.76 -10.67 9.52
N ARG A 698 6.81 -11.43 8.43
CA ARG A 698 6.58 -12.88 8.46
C ARG A 698 7.59 -13.61 9.35
N PHE A 699 8.88 -13.33 9.18
CA PHE A 699 9.93 -13.94 9.99
C PHE A 699 9.73 -13.69 11.48
N PHE A 700 9.45 -12.45 11.89
CA PHE A 700 9.24 -12.14 13.31
C PHE A 700 7.98 -12.80 13.87
N ILE A 701 6.90 -12.87 13.08
CA ILE A 701 5.67 -13.59 13.47
C ILE A 701 5.95 -15.08 13.69
N GLU A 702 6.69 -15.72 12.78
CA GLU A 702 7.09 -17.13 12.91
C GLU A 702 7.94 -17.38 14.17
N LYS A 703 8.72 -16.37 14.60
CA LYS A 703 9.51 -16.41 15.84
C LYS A 703 8.73 -16.02 17.10
N GLY A 704 7.42 -15.82 16.99
CA GLY A 704 6.53 -15.55 18.12
C GLY A 704 6.43 -14.08 18.53
N TYR A 705 6.72 -13.15 17.61
CA TYR A 705 6.53 -11.71 17.82
C TYR A 705 5.20 -11.24 17.25
N ALA A 706 4.59 -10.26 17.93
CA ALA A 706 3.46 -9.51 17.42
C ALA A 706 3.90 -8.12 16.93
N VAL A 707 3.34 -7.68 15.80
CA VAL A 707 3.49 -6.30 15.32
C VAL A 707 2.53 -5.40 16.10
N PHE A 708 3.03 -4.35 16.74
CA PHE A 708 2.17 -3.41 17.49
C PHE A 708 2.25 -1.96 16.98
N HIS A 709 3.28 -1.59 16.22
CA HIS A 709 3.38 -0.31 15.50
C HIS A 709 3.95 -0.52 14.10
N SER A 710 3.47 0.28 13.15
CA SER A 710 3.89 0.34 11.75
C SER A 710 3.65 1.76 11.26
N GLY A 711 4.73 2.50 11.02
CA GLY A 711 4.72 3.81 10.38
C GLY A 711 4.37 3.70 8.89
N ALA A 712 3.98 4.82 8.29
CA ALA A 712 3.80 4.94 6.85
C ALA A 712 5.06 5.57 6.23
N GLY A 713 5.52 5.06 5.09
CA GLY A 713 6.71 5.57 4.39
C GLY A 713 7.36 4.51 3.49
N SER A 714 8.36 4.92 2.71
CA SER A 714 9.26 3.99 1.98
C SER A 714 10.05 3.11 2.94
N ASP A 715 10.37 3.67 4.11
CA ASP A 715 11.19 3.06 5.16
C ASP A 715 10.35 3.05 6.45
N PRO A 716 9.37 2.11 6.55
CA PRO A 716 8.43 2.12 7.65
C PRO A 716 9.11 1.78 8.97
N GLU A 717 8.87 2.61 9.98
CA GLU A 717 9.17 2.28 11.38
C GLU A 717 8.27 1.13 11.84
N MET A 718 8.86 -0.01 12.20
CA MET A 718 8.15 -1.19 12.63
C MET A 718 8.54 -1.58 14.05
N SER A 719 7.56 -1.95 14.87
CA SER A 719 7.82 -2.38 16.23
C SER A 719 7.19 -3.74 16.54
N TYR A 720 8.02 -4.66 17.01
CA TYR A 720 7.69 -6.05 17.30
C TYR A 720 7.88 -6.35 18.78
N VAL A 721 6.99 -7.14 19.37
CA VAL A 721 7.09 -7.57 20.78
C VAL A 721 6.90 -9.08 20.89
N LYS A 722 7.80 -9.74 21.63
CA LYS A 722 7.75 -11.18 21.86
C LYS A 722 6.60 -11.51 22.81
N LEU A 723 5.71 -12.42 22.40
CA LEU A 723 4.60 -12.86 23.24
C LEU A 723 5.10 -13.85 24.32
N PRO A 724 4.68 -13.71 25.59
CA PRO A 724 5.11 -14.62 26.67
C PRO A 724 4.70 -16.07 26.37
N MET A 725 5.48 -17.04 26.85
CA MET A 725 5.34 -18.46 26.49
C MET A 725 3.94 -19.07 26.67
N ARG A 726 3.12 -18.57 27.62
CA ARG A 726 1.74 -19.05 27.80
C ARG A 726 0.80 -18.57 26.69
N GLU A 727 1.08 -17.41 26.11
CA GLU A 727 0.38 -16.88 24.94
C GLU A 727 1.01 -17.44 23.65
N SER A 728 2.34 -17.62 23.61
CA SER A 728 3.01 -18.25 22.46
C SER A 728 2.72 -19.76 22.36
N ALA A 729 2.39 -20.45 23.45
CA ALA A 729 1.90 -21.83 23.45
C ALA A 729 0.47 -21.96 22.88
N MET A 730 -0.25 -20.86 22.67
CA MET A 730 -1.45 -20.86 21.82
C MET A 730 -1.09 -20.65 20.34
N VAL A 731 0.08 -20.08 20.04
CA VAL A 731 0.54 -19.80 18.67
C VAL A 731 1.38 -20.97 18.11
N SER A 732 2.17 -21.66 18.93
CA SER A 732 3.19 -22.63 18.52
C SER A 732 2.68 -24.06 18.21
N PRO A 733 1.80 -24.70 19.02
CA PRO A 733 1.12 -25.95 18.63
C PRO A 733 0.11 -25.72 17.49
N MET A 734 -0.36 -24.48 17.32
CA MET A 734 -1.19 -24.06 16.19
C MET A 734 -0.34 -24.04 14.91
N MET A 735 0.89 -23.50 14.97
CA MET A 735 1.91 -23.56 13.89
C MET A 735 2.42 -24.98 13.58
N LEU A 736 2.57 -25.86 14.57
CA LEU A 736 3.00 -27.27 14.34
C LEU A 736 1.87 -28.19 13.82
N ALA A 737 0.61 -27.77 13.94
CA ALA A 737 -0.53 -28.43 13.30
C ALA A 737 -0.82 -27.87 11.89
N LEU A 738 -0.06 -26.84 11.46
CA LEU A 738 -0.13 -26.15 10.17
C LEU A 738 0.87 -26.70 9.12
N ASP A 739 1.78 -27.58 9.51
CA ASP A 739 2.70 -28.36 8.67
C ASP A 739 2.19 -29.82 8.55
#